data_AF-A0A7R9FPD6-F1
#
_entry.id   AF-A0A7R9FPD6-F1
#
_cell.length_a   1.000
_cell.length_b   1.000
_cell.length_c   1.000
_cell.angle_alpha   90.00
_cell.angle_beta   90.00
_cell.angle_gamma   90.00
#
_symmetry.space_group_name_H-M   'P 1'
#
loop_
_entity.id
_entity.type
_entity.pdbx_description
1 polymer ?
#
loop_
_entity_poly.entity_id
_entity_poly.type
_entity_poly.pdbx_seq_one_letter_code
_entity_poly.pdbx_strand_id
1 'polypeptide(L)'
;MTSRKDPAEEGEKGTELPAIVLVAGSERRITQIARRSGQTSPPPHVHEMLTKHSRSLCSRQYPTCRQEQHRLGAYKAIATRHKSVIPSFLRGSIGSRSSKSVVDSSLMEPTHARSDPEAGRHLESENAETSIGIPAELSDEDVEKDDEEPKKPLPPWKRHLISIGKFFGILVCLYFFICSLDLLASSFRLLGGRAAGEIFKQDVLQNPVVGVVIGILATVLVQSSSTSTSIVVSMVTSGIMEVRQAIPIIMGANIGTSVTNTVVSFGQVANREEFERAFAGATVHDMFNWLTVIVLLPIELITRYLETLSDLMTKQIHASRDSDIKMLSVLTEPFTERIVQLDPNVLNGWAGIPEYQEYATVNTLLKSCNFEKCGYLFEGAALADSGIGAILLVISLILMIGCLLILVKILNSILQGSIATAVRKYVNSEVPHAPFLAGYIAIAVGAFVTFIVQSSSVFTSTLTPLVGLGVVSLDRMYPLTLGSNIGTTSTAILAALASDSRTLKYALQAAFCHLLFNLSGILLFYVIPFMRFPIPLAKLLGRTTAKYRWFAIFYLIVMFILVPAFVFGLSLAGSYVLMGIGIPLLIVIFVVSLINLIQAKKPHILPPKLQNWDFLPIYLHSFQPYDDMFMRIPCCHKCRKAKEESEKVPEKMPPSSHVEHE
;
A
#
# COMPACT_ATOMS: atom_id res chain seq x y z
N MET A 1 -43.46 49.93 28.64
CA MET A 1 -44.61 50.25 27.76
C MET A 1 -44.47 49.44 26.48
N THR A 2 -45.58 48.88 26.00
CA THR A 2 -45.66 48.00 24.83
C THR A 2 -45.64 48.76 23.52
N SER A 3 -45.02 48.19 22.47
CA SER A 3 -45.48 48.39 21.09
C SER A 3 -45.25 47.14 20.25
N ARG A 4 -46.20 46.84 19.36
CA ARG A 4 -46.25 45.65 18.50
C ARG A 4 -45.33 45.78 17.28
N LYS A 5 -44.94 44.63 16.73
CA LYS A 5 -44.90 44.38 15.27
C LYS A 5 -45.20 42.91 14.99
N ASP A 6 -45.89 42.68 13.88
CA ASP A 6 -46.51 41.40 13.51
C ASP A 6 -45.52 40.43 12.83
N PRO A 7 -45.78 39.10 12.83
CA PRO A 7 -44.98 38.13 12.11
C PRO A 7 -45.52 37.90 10.69
N ALA A 8 -44.73 38.25 9.66
CA ALA A 8 -45.01 37.91 8.27
C ALA A 8 -43.72 37.85 7.44
N GLU A 9 -43.08 36.67 7.38
CA GLU A 9 -42.21 36.22 6.28
C GLU A 9 -41.78 34.74 6.50
N GLU A 10 -42.74 33.81 6.37
CA GLU A 10 -42.47 32.41 6.04
C GLU A 10 -43.18 32.09 4.73
N GLY A 11 -42.42 31.79 3.67
CA GLY A 11 -43.01 31.50 2.36
C GLY A 11 -41.98 31.11 1.29
N GLU A 12 -42.24 29.97 0.65
CA GLU A 12 -41.58 29.41 -0.55
C GLU A 12 -40.32 28.53 -0.39
N LYS A 13 -40.55 27.27 0.00
CA LYS A 13 -39.97 26.03 -0.60
C LYS A 13 -40.49 24.79 0.14
N GLY A 14 -41.68 24.30 -0.20
CA GLY A 14 -42.25 23.15 0.53
C GLY A 14 -43.67 22.70 0.17
N THR A 15 -44.04 22.59 -1.11
CA THR A 15 -45.43 22.25 -1.51
C THR A 15 -45.59 21.24 -2.66
N GLU A 16 -44.51 20.66 -3.20
CA GLU A 16 -44.63 19.65 -4.30
C GLU A 16 -44.84 18.21 -3.80
N LEU A 17 -44.29 17.83 -2.64
CA LEU A 17 -44.43 16.46 -2.08
C LEU A 17 -45.86 16.01 -1.65
N PRO A 18 -46.76 16.85 -1.09
CA PRO A 18 -47.98 16.34 -0.45
C PRO A 18 -48.96 15.64 -1.40
N ALA A 19 -49.03 16.10 -2.66
CA ALA A 19 -50.01 15.60 -3.64
C ALA A 19 -49.71 14.15 -4.07
N ILE A 20 -48.42 13.82 -4.29
CA ILE A 20 -47.98 12.48 -4.71
C ILE A 20 -48.20 11.46 -3.58
N VAL A 21 -47.91 11.86 -2.34
CA VAL A 21 -48.09 11.01 -1.14
C VAL A 21 -49.56 10.67 -0.91
N LEU A 22 -50.49 11.61 -1.11
CA LEU A 22 -51.94 11.36 -0.97
C LEU A 22 -52.46 10.35 -2.00
N VAL A 23 -52.01 10.41 -3.25
CA VAL A 23 -52.44 9.46 -4.29
C VAL A 23 -51.89 8.06 -3.99
N ALA A 24 -50.59 7.93 -3.72
CA ALA A 24 -49.95 6.66 -3.39
C ALA A 24 -50.52 6.01 -2.11
N GLY A 25 -50.88 6.81 -1.11
CA GLY A 25 -51.55 6.34 0.12
C GLY A 25 -52.95 5.76 -0.15
N SER A 26 -53.68 6.30 -1.13
CA SER A 26 -55.01 5.80 -1.51
C SER A 26 -54.93 4.42 -2.18
N GLU A 27 -54.01 4.22 -3.14
CA GLU A 27 -53.83 2.94 -3.83
C GLU A 27 -53.38 1.82 -2.89
N ARG A 28 -52.48 2.14 -1.93
CA ARG A 28 -52.06 1.19 -0.90
C ARG A 28 -53.25 0.73 -0.02
N ARG A 29 -54.13 1.64 0.41
CA ARG A 29 -55.34 1.27 1.20
C ARG A 29 -56.32 0.41 0.41
N ILE A 30 -56.58 0.74 -0.86
CA ILE A 30 -57.48 -0.04 -1.73
C ILE A 30 -56.93 -1.46 -1.94
N THR A 31 -55.63 -1.59 -2.18
CA THR A 31 -54.94 -2.89 -2.33
C THR A 31 -55.00 -3.71 -1.03
N GLN A 32 -54.91 -3.06 0.13
CA GLN A 32 -55.06 -3.71 1.44
C GLN A 32 -56.49 -4.22 1.69
N ILE A 33 -57.51 -3.47 1.25
CA ILE A 33 -58.92 -3.89 1.37
C ILE A 33 -59.21 -5.08 0.45
N ALA A 34 -58.77 -5.04 -0.81
CA ALA A 34 -58.95 -6.15 -1.76
C ALA A 34 -58.30 -7.46 -1.27
N ARG A 35 -57.13 -7.39 -0.64
CA ARG A 35 -56.47 -8.54 -0.01
C ARG A 35 -57.25 -9.11 1.18
N ARG A 36 -57.96 -8.28 1.95
CA ARG A 36 -58.80 -8.74 3.08
C ARG A 36 -60.09 -9.43 2.64
N SER A 37 -60.58 -9.15 1.42
CA SER A 37 -61.73 -9.83 0.81
C SER A 37 -61.33 -10.99 -0.13
N GLY A 38 -60.09 -11.48 -0.05
CA GLY A 38 -59.64 -12.68 -0.78
C GLY A 38 -59.40 -12.50 -2.27
N GLN A 39 -59.35 -11.25 -2.78
CA GLN A 39 -59.06 -10.97 -4.20
C GLN A 39 -57.59 -10.58 -4.38
N THR A 40 -56.96 -11.11 -5.44
CA THR A 40 -55.55 -10.86 -5.77
C THR A 40 -55.31 -9.48 -6.39
N SER A 41 -56.34 -8.85 -6.98
CA SER A 41 -56.34 -7.48 -7.48
C SER A 41 -57.77 -6.90 -7.51
N PRO A 42 -57.95 -5.56 -7.43
CA PRO A 42 -59.27 -4.94 -7.56
C PRO A 42 -59.78 -4.99 -9.02
N PRO A 43 -61.10 -5.04 -9.26
CA PRO A 43 -61.66 -5.07 -10.61
C PRO A 43 -61.25 -3.84 -11.45
N PRO A 44 -60.94 -3.99 -12.75
CA PRO A 44 -60.39 -2.92 -13.58
C PRO A 44 -61.28 -1.67 -13.65
N HIS A 45 -62.60 -1.86 -13.68
CA HIS A 45 -63.58 -0.76 -13.66
C HIS A 45 -63.53 0.06 -12.35
N VAL A 46 -63.18 -0.56 -11.22
CA VAL A 46 -63.05 0.13 -9.92
C VAL A 46 -61.74 0.92 -9.87
N HIS A 47 -60.65 0.35 -10.36
CA HIS A 47 -59.36 1.04 -10.44
C HIS A 47 -59.42 2.26 -11.38
N GLU A 48 -60.09 2.14 -12.54
CA GLU A 48 -60.26 3.27 -13.47
C GLU A 48 -61.16 4.38 -12.89
N MET A 49 -62.25 4.01 -12.21
CA MET A 49 -63.16 4.98 -11.59
C MET A 49 -62.48 5.76 -10.45
N LEU A 50 -61.70 5.09 -9.60
CA LEU A 50 -60.94 5.73 -8.52
C LEU A 50 -59.78 6.58 -9.05
N THR A 51 -59.12 6.16 -10.14
CA THR A 51 -58.10 6.96 -10.83
C THR A 51 -58.70 8.21 -11.50
N LYS A 52 -59.92 8.13 -12.04
CA LYS A 52 -60.66 9.30 -12.54
C LYS A 52 -61.07 10.24 -11.40
N HIS A 53 -61.51 9.70 -10.27
CA HIS A 53 -61.93 10.49 -9.11
C HIS A 53 -60.75 11.24 -8.44
N SER A 54 -59.60 10.58 -8.24
CA SER A 54 -58.40 11.22 -7.67
C SER A 54 -57.82 12.31 -8.58
N ARG A 55 -57.83 12.11 -9.91
CA ARG A 55 -57.45 13.14 -10.90
C ARG A 55 -58.42 14.33 -10.91
N SER A 56 -59.72 14.09 -10.72
CA SER A 56 -60.73 15.15 -10.57
C SER A 56 -60.54 15.97 -9.28
N LEU A 57 -60.11 15.34 -8.18
CA LEU A 57 -59.77 16.02 -6.93
C LEU A 57 -58.48 16.85 -7.06
N CYS A 58 -57.38 16.29 -7.58
CA CYS A 58 -56.12 17.04 -7.76
C CYS A 58 -56.32 18.31 -8.59
N SER A 59 -57.03 18.19 -9.73
CA SER A 59 -57.27 19.32 -10.65
C SER A 59 -58.26 20.38 -10.14
N ARG A 60 -59.04 20.09 -9.08
CA ARG A 60 -59.88 21.06 -8.38
C ARG A 60 -59.17 21.77 -7.23
N GLN A 61 -58.14 21.15 -6.66
CA GLN A 61 -57.56 21.56 -5.38
C GLN A 61 -56.16 22.19 -5.53
N TYR A 62 -55.43 21.90 -6.61
CA TYR A 62 -54.09 22.45 -6.88
C TYR A 62 -53.91 22.84 -8.37
N PRO A 63 -53.70 24.12 -8.72
CA PRO A 63 -53.61 24.56 -10.11
C PRO A 63 -52.36 24.04 -10.86
N THR A 64 -51.25 23.80 -10.15
CA THR A 64 -50.01 23.22 -10.69
C THR A 64 -50.20 21.81 -11.27
N CYS A 65 -51.15 21.03 -10.73
CA CYS A 65 -51.48 19.68 -11.19
C CYS A 65 -51.97 19.65 -12.67
N ARG A 66 -52.45 20.79 -13.21
CA ARG A 66 -52.84 20.93 -14.63
C ARG A 66 -51.63 21.09 -15.57
N GLN A 67 -50.52 21.64 -15.08
CA GLN A 67 -49.35 21.99 -15.90
C GLN A 67 -48.44 20.78 -16.15
N GLU A 68 -48.28 19.91 -15.16
CA GLU A 68 -47.56 18.62 -15.32
C GLU A 68 -48.27 17.65 -16.28
N GLN A 69 -49.62 17.61 -16.28
CA GLN A 69 -50.37 16.75 -17.19
C GLN A 69 -50.08 17.08 -18.67
N HIS A 70 -49.82 18.35 -18.98
CA HIS A 70 -49.43 18.80 -20.32
C HIS A 70 -47.99 18.35 -20.69
N ARG A 71 -47.07 18.29 -19.70
CA ARG A 71 -45.70 17.76 -19.88
C ARG A 71 -45.68 16.24 -20.05
N LEU A 72 -46.45 15.49 -19.26
CA LEU A 72 -46.57 14.04 -19.37
C LEU A 72 -47.19 13.60 -20.71
N GLY A 73 -48.13 14.38 -21.26
CA GLY A 73 -48.64 14.18 -22.62
C GLY A 73 -47.55 14.32 -23.68
N ALA A 74 -46.68 15.33 -23.57
CA ALA A 74 -45.56 15.55 -24.49
C ALA A 74 -44.52 14.42 -24.42
N TYR A 75 -44.16 13.94 -23.22
CA TYR A 75 -43.25 12.79 -23.06
C TYR A 75 -43.79 11.52 -23.72
N LYS A 76 -45.10 11.26 -23.63
CA LYS A 76 -45.71 10.09 -24.28
C LYS A 76 -45.68 10.19 -25.81
N ALA A 77 -45.75 11.38 -26.38
CA ALA A 77 -45.63 11.63 -27.82
C ALA A 77 -44.17 11.51 -28.33
N ILE A 78 -43.18 11.83 -27.49
CA ILE A 78 -41.75 11.65 -27.81
C ILE A 78 -41.39 10.16 -27.79
N ALA A 79 -41.91 9.40 -26.83
CA ALA A 79 -41.66 7.96 -26.72
C ALA A 79 -42.18 7.15 -27.93
N THR A 80 -43.26 7.57 -28.60
CA THR A 80 -43.74 6.94 -29.84
C THR A 80 -42.91 7.31 -31.07
N ARG A 81 -42.13 8.40 -31.04
CA ARG A 81 -41.33 8.86 -32.19
C ARG A 81 -39.96 8.17 -32.33
N HIS A 82 -39.50 7.46 -31.31
CA HIS A 82 -38.17 6.83 -31.28
C HIS A 82 -38.13 5.34 -31.66
N LYS A 83 -39.26 4.74 -32.07
CA LYS A 83 -39.33 3.32 -32.50
C LYS A 83 -39.08 3.07 -33.99
N SER A 84 -38.67 4.09 -34.76
CA SER A 84 -38.59 4.02 -36.23
C SER A 84 -37.22 4.39 -36.82
N VAL A 85 -36.11 3.95 -36.21
CA VAL A 85 -34.78 3.98 -36.84
C VAL A 85 -33.97 2.74 -36.44
N ILE A 86 -33.85 1.76 -37.33
CA ILE A 86 -32.84 0.67 -37.28
C ILE A 86 -32.32 0.46 -38.71
N PRO A 87 -31.03 0.72 -39.00
CA PRO A 87 -30.44 0.38 -40.29
C PRO A 87 -30.08 -1.12 -40.37
N SER A 88 -30.57 -1.78 -41.42
CA SER A 88 -30.21 -3.15 -41.78
C SER A 88 -28.86 -3.20 -42.49
N PHE A 89 -27.88 -3.94 -41.94
CA PHE A 89 -26.68 -4.37 -42.67
C PHE A 89 -26.27 -5.79 -42.23
N LEU A 90 -25.59 -6.53 -43.12
CA LEU A 90 -25.14 -7.92 -42.97
C LEU A 90 -26.23 -9.01 -43.09
N ARG A 91 -26.74 -9.19 -44.31
CA ARG A 91 -27.11 -10.51 -44.84
C ARG A 91 -26.77 -10.57 -46.34
N GLY A 92 -25.77 -11.37 -46.74
CA GLY A 92 -25.39 -11.55 -48.15
C GLY A 92 -24.22 -12.51 -48.35
N SER A 93 -24.41 -13.52 -49.22
CA SER A 93 -23.48 -14.58 -49.68
C SER A 93 -22.90 -15.53 -48.60
N ILE A 94 -23.26 -16.81 -48.52
CA ILE A 94 -23.13 -17.95 -49.48
C ILE A 94 -21.66 -18.38 -49.64
N GLY A 95 -21.25 -19.65 -49.46
CA GLY A 95 -21.99 -20.84 -48.96
C GLY A 95 -21.40 -22.19 -49.41
N SER A 96 -21.54 -23.24 -48.56
CA SER A 96 -21.22 -24.67 -48.84
C SER A 96 -19.72 -25.01 -49.07
N ARG A 97 -19.22 -26.25 -48.89
CA ARG A 97 -19.86 -27.58 -48.94
C ARG A 97 -19.12 -28.61 -48.05
N SER A 98 -19.81 -29.68 -47.67
CA SER A 98 -19.29 -30.81 -46.86
C SER A 98 -18.77 -31.97 -47.73
N SER A 99 -17.75 -32.73 -47.29
CA SER A 99 -17.77 -34.22 -47.17
C SER A 99 -16.40 -34.90 -47.09
N LYS A 100 -16.25 -35.87 -46.16
CA LYS A 100 -15.51 -37.16 -46.26
C LYS A 100 -13.95 -37.13 -46.43
N SER A 101 -13.15 -38.14 -46.03
CA SER A 101 -13.29 -39.30 -45.13
C SER A 101 -11.97 -40.13 -45.08
N VAL A 102 -11.63 -40.79 -43.94
CA VAL A 102 -10.85 -42.07 -43.85
C VAL A 102 -9.35 -41.98 -44.27
N VAL A 103 -8.29 -42.61 -43.72
CA VAL A 103 -7.92 -43.87 -42.99
C VAL A 103 -6.88 -43.46 -41.89
N ASP A 104 -6.84 -43.87 -40.62
CA ASP A 104 -6.72 -45.16 -39.89
C ASP A 104 -5.30 -45.80 -39.84
N SER A 105 -4.84 -46.19 -38.62
CA SER A 105 -3.79 -47.19 -38.30
C SER A 105 -2.33 -46.98 -38.79
N SER A 106 -1.24 -47.48 -38.16
CA SER A 106 -1.02 -48.22 -36.89
C SER A 106 0.50 -48.34 -36.52
N LEU A 107 0.78 -48.65 -35.24
CA LEU A 107 1.87 -49.51 -34.70
C LEU A 107 3.40 -49.18 -34.81
N MET A 108 4.07 -49.52 -33.69
CA MET A 108 5.41 -50.13 -33.51
C MET A 108 6.73 -49.29 -33.45
N GLU A 109 7.26 -49.24 -32.22
CA GLU A 109 8.67 -49.40 -31.81
C GLU A 109 9.33 -50.73 -32.31
N PRO A 110 10.63 -51.03 -32.06
CA PRO A 110 11.82 -50.18 -31.79
C PRO A 110 13.07 -50.66 -32.60
N THR A 111 14.27 -50.13 -32.27
CA THR A 111 15.57 -50.85 -32.05
C THR A 111 16.85 -50.18 -32.57
N HIS A 112 17.87 -50.29 -31.72
CA HIS A 112 19.32 -50.03 -31.85
C HIS A 112 20.02 -50.49 -33.15
N ALA A 113 21.08 -49.75 -33.55
CA ALA A 113 22.51 -50.13 -33.36
C ALA A 113 23.45 -49.72 -34.52
N ARG A 114 24.65 -49.19 -34.16
CA ARG A 114 25.97 -49.21 -34.89
C ARG A 114 26.00 -48.60 -36.32
N SER A 115 27.04 -47.86 -36.72
CA SER A 115 28.47 -48.20 -36.62
C SER A 115 29.42 -46.99 -36.74
N ASP A 116 30.64 -47.17 -36.26
CA ASP A 116 31.83 -46.30 -36.35
C ASP A 116 32.42 -46.20 -37.79
N PRO A 117 33.65 -45.69 -38.02
CA PRO A 117 34.12 -44.30 -37.88
C PRO A 117 34.88 -43.83 -39.14
N GLU A 118 35.36 -42.57 -39.18
CA GLU A 118 36.51 -42.25 -40.05
C GLU A 118 37.39 -41.11 -39.47
N ALA A 119 38.70 -41.16 -39.76
CA ALA A 119 39.73 -40.37 -39.09
C ALA A 119 40.46 -39.40 -40.05
N GLY A 120 40.90 -38.24 -39.55
CA GLY A 120 41.65 -37.24 -40.32
C GLY A 120 42.65 -36.46 -39.46
N ARG A 121 43.94 -36.54 -39.81
CA ARG A 121 45.11 -35.92 -39.11
C ARG A 121 45.19 -34.40 -39.31
N HIS A 122 45.84 -33.69 -38.38
CA HIS A 122 47.18 -33.04 -38.51
C HIS A 122 47.50 -32.24 -37.22
N LEU A 123 48.67 -32.42 -36.57
CA LEU A 123 49.84 -31.48 -36.51
C LEU A 123 49.48 -30.04 -36.02
N GLU A 124 50.17 -29.31 -35.13
CA GLU A 124 51.44 -29.37 -34.34
C GLU A 124 51.37 -28.24 -33.25
N SER A 125 52.17 -28.09 -32.19
CA SER A 125 53.27 -28.84 -31.52
C SER A 125 53.49 -28.33 -30.05
N GLU A 126 54.46 -28.92 -29.32
CA GLU A 126 55.43 -28.37 -28.32
C GLU A 126 55.16 -27.05 -27.53
N ASN A 127 55.61 -26.83 -26.26
CA ASN A 127 56.43 -27.62 -25.33
C ASN A 127 56.32 -27.13 -23.84
N ALA A 128 56.59 -28.06 -22.91
CA ALA A 128 57.42 -27.99 -21.67
C ALA A 128 57.34 -26.76 -20.72
N GLU A 129 56.91 -26.90 -19.45
CA GLU A 129 57.67 -27.23 -18.20
C GLU A 129 57.64 -26.00 -17.23
N THR A 130 57.81 -26.02 -15.89
CA THR A 130 58.34 -27.01 -14.90
C THR A 130 57.69 -26.83 -13.49
N SER A 131 58.00 -27.73 -12.53
CA SER A 131 57.74 -27.78 -11.06
C SER A 131 56.51 -28.61 -10.60
N ILE A 132 56.64 -29.81 -9.98
CA ILE A 132 57.25 -30.22 -8.68
C ILE A 132 56.49 -29.60 -7.47
N GLY A 133 55.87 -30.31 -6.51
CA GLY A 133 55.54 -31.74 -6.38
C GLY A 133 55.32 -32.25 -4.93
N ILE A 134 54.05 -32.47 -4.51
CA ILE A 134 53.55 -33.44 -3.46
C ILE A 134 53.99 -33.18 -1.98
N PRO A 135 53.20 -33.51 -0.90
CA PRO A 135 51.95 -34.31 -0.80
C PRO A 135 50.72 -33.60 -0.16
N ALA A 136 49.61 -34.34 -0.13
CA ALA A 136 48.37 -34.02 0.57
C ALA A 136 48.39 -34.40 2.06
N GLU A 137 47.59 -33.69 2.87
CA GLU A 137 46.57 -34.24 3.79
C GLU A 137 46.02 -33.12 4.70
N LEU A 138 44.73 -32.77 4.55
CA LEU A 138 43.82 -32.58 5.70
C LEU A 138 42.35 -32.56 5.27
N SER A 139 41.67 -33.68 5.57
CA SER A 139 40.23 -33.85 5.83
C SER A 139 39.21 -32.94 5.12
N ASP A 140 38.38 -33.57 4.29
CA ASP A 140 37.13 -33.03 3.77
C ASP A 140 36.14 -32.64 4.91
N GLU A 141 35.58 -31.43 4.83
CA GLU A 141 34.22 -31.14 5.29
C GLU A 141 33.45 -30.68 4.06
N ASP A 142 32.48 -31.49 3.62
CA ASP A 142 31.74 -31.30 2.36
C ASP A 142 30.95 -29.98 2.36
N VAL A 143 31.49 -28.97 1.68
CA VAL A 143 30.69 -27.87 1.16
C VAL A 143 30.13 -28.32 -0.18
N GLU A 144 28.88 -28.81 -0.18
CA GLU A 144 28.07 -28.92 -1.39
C GLU A 144 27.99 -27.53 -2.05
N LYS A 145 28.88 -27.29 -3.00
CA LYS A 145 28.65 -26.30 -4.04
C LYS A 145 27.73 -26.96 -5.05
N ASP A 146 26.54 -26.40 -5.21
CA ASP A 146 25.75 -26.60 -6.41
C ASP A 146 26.56 -26.11 -7.62
N ASP A 147 27.29 -27.02 -8.26
CA ASP A 147 27.89 -26.82 -9.57
C ASP A 147 26.76 -26.80 -10.63
N GLU A 148 25.91 -25.77 -10.58
CA GLU A 148 25.00 -25.49 -11.69
C GLU A 148 25.83 -25.16 -12.94
N GLU A 149 25.83 -26.09 -13.92
CA GLU A 149 26.31 -25.81 -15.27
C GLU A 149 25.79 -24.43 -15.75
N PRO A 150 26.63 -23.62 -16.42
CA PRO A 150 26.20 -22.31 -16.91
C PRO A 150 25.06 -22.46 -17.94
N LYS A 151 23.83 -22.29 -17.46
CA LYS A 151 22.59 -22.51 -18.20
C LYS A 151 22.63 -21.85 -19.57
N LYS A 152 22.65 -22.67 -20.63
CA LYS A 152 22.73 -22.22 -22.03
C LYS A 152 21.71 -21.08 -22.28
N PRO A 153 22.13 -19.95 -22.87
CA PRO A 153 21.29 -18.77 -22.99
C PRO A 153 20.00 -19.08 -23.76
N LEU A 154 18.85 -18.92 -23.10
CA LEU A 154 17.52 -19.13 -23.68
C LEU A 154 17.39 -18.42 -25.04
N PRO A 155 16.83 -19.09 -26.08
CA PRO A 155 16.71 -18.51 -27.42
C PRO A 155 15.80 -17.26 -27.39
N PRO A 156 15.98 -16.29 -28.31
CA PRO A 156 15.33 -14.98 -28.22
C PRO A 156 13.80 -15.05 -28.11
N TRP A 157 13.16 -15.93 -28.89
CA TRP A 157 11.70 -16.11 -28.87
C TRP A 157 11.18 -16.59 -27.50
N LYS A 158 11.90 -17.49 -26.80
CA LYS A 158 11.54 -17.90 -25.44
C LYS A 158 11.66 -16.74 -24.45
N ARG A 159 12.67 -15.87 -24.59
CA ARG A 159 12.81 -14.66 -23.76
C ARG A 159 11.64 -13.71 -23.95
N HIS A 160 11.22 -13.46 -25.19
CA HIS A 160 10.05 -12.62 -25.49
C HIS A 160 8.76 -13.23 -24.93
N LEU A 161 8.52 -14.54 -25.11
CA LEU A 161 7.35 -15.21 -24.53
C LEU A 161 7.33 -15.16 -23.00
N ILE A 162 8.48 -15.36 -22.34
CA ILE A 162 8.58 -15.22 -20.87
C ILE A 162 8.28 -13.77 -20.45
N SER A 163 8.77 -12.77 -21.17
CA SER A 163 8.50 -11.36 -20.89
C SER A 163 7.01 -11.01 -21.04
N ILE A 164 6.36 -11.51 -22.10
CA ILE A 164 4.92 -11.36 -22.35
C ILE A 164 4.10 -12.07 -21.27
N GLY A 165 4.45 -13.32 -20.92
CA GLY A 165 3.81 -14.08 -19.85
C GLY A 165 3.92 -13.40 -18.48
N LYS A 166 5.09 -12.83 -18.17
CA LYS A 166 5.30 -12.01 -16.96
C LYS A 166 4.43 -10.74 -16.96
N PHE A 167 4.30 -10.05 -18.10
CA PHE A 167 3.43 -8.87 -18.21
C PHE A 167 1.96 -9.22 -17.96
N PHE A 168 1.43 -10.28 -18.58
CA PHE A 168 0.08 -10.76 -18.28
C PHE A 168 -0.06 -11.25 -16.82
N GLY A 169 0.96 -11.90 -16.27
CA GLY A 169 1.00 -12.29 -14.85
C GLY A 169 0.88 -11.10 -13.90
N ILE A 170 1.54 -9.97 -14.20
CA ILE A 170 1.40 -8.72 -13.43
C ILE A 170 -0.05 -8.20 -13.50
N LEU A 171 -0.66 -8.14 -14.68
CA LEU A 171 -2.04 -7.68 -14.85
C LEU A 171 -3.05 -8.56 -14.09
N VAL A 172 -2.88 -9.87 -14.13
CA VAL A 172 -3.74 -10.83 -13.39
C VAL A 172 -3.54 -10.70 -11.88
N CYS A 173 -2.29 -10.56 -11.40
CA CYS A 173 -2.03 -10.32 -9.98
C CYS A 173 -2.60 -8.99 -9.49
N LEU A 174 -2.53 -7.94 -10.32
CA LEU A 174 -3.11 -6.63 -10.02
C LEU A 174 -4.65 -6.70 -9.96
N TYR A 175 -5.30 -7.43 -10.87
CA TYR A 175 -6.75 -7.65 -10.83
C TYR A 175 -7.19 -8.34 -9.53
N PHE A 176 -6.55 -9.45 -9.16
CA PHE A 176 -6.88 -10.17 -7.93
C PHE A 176 -6.52 -9.38 -6.67
N PHE A 177 -5.44 -8.59 -6.70
CA PHE A 177 -5.12 -7.64 -5.63
C PHE A 177 -6.25 -6.63 -5.44
N ILE A 178 -6.72 -5.95 -6.50
CA ILE A 178 -7.82 -4.97 -6.41
C ILE A 178 -9.12 -5.65 -5.92
N CYS A 179 -9.44 -6.86 -6.40
CA CYS A 179 -10.57 -7.65 -5.89
C CYS A 179 -10.44 -8.00 -4.40
N SER A 180 -9.22 -8.30 -3.92
CA SER A 180 -8.99 -8.60 -2.51
C SER A 180 -9.26 -7.40 -1.59
N LEU A 181 -9.07 -6.16 -2.07
CA LEU A 181 -9.34 -4.94 -1.28
C LEU A 181 -10.83 -4.68 -1.06
N ASP A 182 -11.66 -5.02 -2.05
CA ASP A 182 -13.12 -4.92 -2.00
C ASP A 182 -13.73 -6.02 -1.10
N LEU A 183 -13.21 -7.26 -1.20
CA LEU A 183 -13.51 -8.33 -0.23
C LEU A 183 -13.08 -7.96 1.19
N LEU A 184 -11.92 -7.33 1.36
CA LEU A 184 -11.41 -6.87 2.64
C LEU A 184 -12.32 -5.79 3.24
N ALA A 185 -12.70 -4.78 2.46
CA ALA A 185 -13.66 -3.75 2.89
C ALA A 185 -15.02 -4.37 3.31
N SER A 186 -15.52 -5.33 2.53
CA SER A 186 -16.74 -6.08 2.85
C SER A 186 -16.61 -6.92 4.12
N SER A 187 -15.45 -7.57 4.32
CA SER A 187 -15.16 -8.36 5.53
C SER A 187 -15.15 -7.51 6.80
N PHE A 188 -14.58 -6.30 6.72
CA PHE A 188 -14.57 -5.35 7.84
C PHE A 188 -15.98 -4.84 8.16
N ARG A 189 -16.80 -4.52 7.15
CA ARG A 189 -18.21 -4.14 7.34
C ARG A 189 -18.98 -5.23 8.09
N LEU A 190 -18.79 -6.50 7.72
CA LEU A 190 -19.43 -7.67 8.35
C LEU A 190 -18.90 -8.00 9.76
N LEU A 191 -17.59 -7.88 9.99
CA LEU A 191 -16.98 -8.13 11.30
C LEU A 191 -17.30 -7.04 12.32
N GLY A 192 -17.36 -5.79 11.87
CA GLY A 192 -17.07 -4.64 12.71
C GLY A 192 -17.97 -3.43 12.56
N GLY A 193 -18.95 -3.44 11.66
CA GLY A 193 -19.79 -2.27 11.34
C GLY A 193 -20.47 -1.59 12.54
N ARG A 194 -20.66 -2.32 13.65
CA ARG A 194 -21.03 -1.76 14.97
C ARG A 194 -19.86 -1.81 15.97
N ALA A 195 -19.40 -3.01 16.31
CA ALA A 195 -18.45 -3.22 17.41
C ALA A 195 -17.03 -2.68 17.16
N ALA A 196 -16.50 -2.77 15.93
CA ALA A 196 -15.16 -2.24 15.65
C ALA A 196 -15.17 -0.70 15.66
N GLY A 197 -16.24 -0.08 15.16
CA GLY A 197 -16.43 1.38 15.24
C GLY A 197 -16.52 1.89 16.69
N GLU A 198 -17.02 1.10 17.64
CA GLU A 198 -16.99 1.44 19.08
C GLU A 198 -15.60 1.27 19.69
N ILE A 199 -14.85 0.23 19.30
CA ILE A 199 -13.45 0.05 19.75
C ILE A 199 -12.58 1.23 19.28
N PHE A 200 -12.62 1.60 17.98
CA PHE A 200 -11.87 2.75 17.46
C PHE A 200 -12.36 4.11 17.97
N LYS A 201 -13.49 4.18 18.70
CA LYS A 201 -13.94 5.38 19.41
C LYS A 201 -13.38 5.51 20.83
N GLN A 202 -12.73 4.49 21.38
CA GLN A 202 -12.11 4.55 22.70
C GLN A 202 -10.94 5.56 22.72
N ASP A 203 -10.83 6.34 23.80
CA ASP A 203 -9.86 7.44 23.96
C ASP A 203 -8.40 7.03 23.69
N VAL A 204 -8.06 5.78 23.99
CA VAL A 204 -6.73 5.19 23.75
C VAL A 204 -6.41 5.11 22.25
N LEU A 205 -7.38 4.69 21.42
CA LEU A 205 -7.19 4.58 19.96
C LEU A 205 -7.38 5.91 19.23
N GLN A 206 -7.89 6.94 19.90
CA GLN A 206 -7.83 8.33 19.43
C GLN A 206 -6.45 8.97 19.60
N ASN A 207 -5.53 8.35 20.35
CA ASN A 207 -4.19 8.87 20.52
C ASN A 207 -3.38 8.71 19.20
N PRO A 208 -2.94 9.80 18.55
CA PRO A 208 -2.24 9.72 17.27
C PRO A 208 -0.90 8.96 17.37
N VAL A 209 -0.26 8.95 18.55
CA VAL A 209 0.98 8.21 18.79
C VAL A 209 0.71 6.70 18.81
N VAL A 210 -0.44 6.28 19.35
CA VAL A 210 -0.92 4.88 19.22
C VAL A 210 -1.14 4.55 17.75
N GLY A 211 -1.76 5.44 16.98
CA GLY A 211 -1.93 5.29 15.54
C GLY A 211 -0.60 5.02 14.81
N VAL A 212 0.45 5.83 15.06
CA VAL A 212 1.78 5.59 14.48
C VAL A 212 2.33 4.22 14.87
N VAL A 213 2.24 3.80 16.13
CA VAL A 213 2.73 2.48 16.53
C VAL A 213 1.93 1.34 15.88
N ILE A 214 0.60 1.46 15.79
CA ILE A 214 -0.24 0.49 15.07
C ILE A 214 0.21 0.39 13.60
N GLY A 215 0.49 1.51 12.95
CA GLY A 215 1.00 1.55 11.58
C GLY A 215 2.36 0.86 11.42
N ILE A 216 3.30 1.13 12.33
CA ILE A 216 4.61 0.46 12.35
C ILE A 216 4.42 -1.06 12.51
N LEU A 217 3.73 -1.49 13.56
CA LEU A 217 3.56 -2.91 13.88
C LEU A 217 2.78 -3.66 12.80
N ALA A 218 1.72 -3.07 12.24
CA ALA A 218 0.99 -3.64 11.12
C ALA A 218 1.91 -3.89 9.92
N THR A 219 2.72 -2.90 9.52
CA THR A 219 3.67 -3.07 8.42
C THR A 219 4.80 -4.04 8.76
N VAL A 220 5.29 -4.09 10.00
CA VAL A 220 6.32 -5.06 10.41
C VAL A 220 5.80 -6.49 10.36
N LEU A 221 4.53 -6.72 10.74
CA LEU A 221 3.89 -8.04 10.67
C LEU A 221 3.54 -8.44 9.23
N VAL A 222 3.01 -7.51 8.44
CA VAL A 222 2.57 -7.74 7.05
C VAL A 222 3.73 -7.68 6.04
N GLN A 223 4.88 -7.13 6.43
CA GLN A 223 6.07 -6.85 5.59
C GLN A 223 5.78 -6.01 4.33
N SER A 224 4.68 -5.27 4.33
CA SER A 224 4.25 -4.42 3.22
C SER A 224 3.47 -3.20 3.70
N SER A 225 4.03 -2.02 3.45
CA SER A 225 3.40 -0.74 3.77
C SER A 225 2.30 -0.37 2.80
N SER A 226 2.41 -0.79 1.52
CA SER A 226 1.31 -0.70 0.55
C SER A 226 0.08 -1.45 1.07
N THR A 227 0.27 -2.70 1.49
CA THR A 227 -0.79 -3.58 2.02
C THR A 227 -1.39 -3.03 3.30
N SER A 228 -0.54 -2.60 4.24
CA SER A 228 -1.00 -2.00 5.52
C SER A 228 -1.77 -0.70 5.31
N THR A 229 -1.33 0.13 4.34
CA THR A 229 -2.05 1.35 3.98
C THR A 229 -3.38 1.04 3.28
N SER A 230 -3.42 0.06 2.37
CA SER A 230 -4.67 -0.37 1.73
C SER A 230 -5.68 -0.95 2.73
N ILE A 231 -5.23 -1.67 3.77
CA ILE A 231 -6.08 -2.09 4.90
C ILE A 231 -6.71 -0.86 5.57
N VAL A 232 -5.91 0.16 5.90
CA VAL A 232 -6.39 1.41 6.52
C VAL A 232 -7.37 2.17 5.61
N VAL A 233 -7.10 2.26 4.30
CA VAL A 233 -8.02 2.86 3.33
C VAL A 233 -9.34 2.08 3.27
N SER A 234 -9.30 0.74 3.24
CA SER A 234 -10.53 -0.09 3.30
C SER A 234 -11.29 0.08 4.62
N MET A 235 -10.61 0.31 5.75
CA MET A 235 -11.25 0.62 7.03
C MET A 235 -11.96 1.99 7.03
N VAL A 236 -11.36 3.01 6.41
CA VAL A 236 -12.02 4.31 6.15
C VAL A 236 -13.22 4.15 5.21
N THR A 237 -13.06 3.40 4.11
CA THR A 237 -14.15 3.06 3.16
C THR A 237 -15.29 2.26 3.80
N SER A 238 -15.01 1.49 4.86
CA SER A 238 -16.02 0.75 5.62
C SER A 238 -16.73 1.59 6.69
N GLY A 239 -16.30 2.83 6.95
CA GLY A 239 -16.88 3.70 7.97
C GLY A 239 -16.48 3.34 9.42
N ILE A 240 -15.53 2.41 9.60
CA ILE A 240 -15.04 1.99 10.93
C ILE A 240 -14.09 3.02 11.54
N MET A 241 -13.44 3.82 10.70
CA MET A 241 -12.38 4.76 11.09
C MET A 241 -12.51 6.06 10.31
N GLU A 242 -12.28 7.19 10.96
CA GLU A 242 -12.22 8.50 10.31
C GLU A 242 -10.86 8.73 9.62
N VAL A 243 -10.83 9.53 8.55
CA VAL A 243 -9.57 9.90 7.86
C VAL A 243 -8.53 10.48 8.85
N ARG A 244 -8.97 11.26 9.83
CA ARG A 244 -8.12 11.82 10.88
C ARG A 244 -7.36 10.76 11.69
N GLN A 245 -8.01 9.62 11.97
CA GLN A 245 -7.42 8.49 12.69
C GLN A 245 -6.51 7.65 11.78
N ALA A 246 -6.83 7.59 10.49
CA ALA A 246 -6.00 6.92 9.49
C ALA A 246 -4.65 7.61 9.27
N ILE A 247 -4.56 8.95 9.32
CA ILE A 247 -3.32 9.70 9.01
C ILE A 247 -2.11 9.24 9.84
N PRO A 248 -2.16 9.15 11.19
CA PRO A 248 -1.02 8.65 11.96
C PRO A 248 -0.68 7.18 11.68
N ILE A 249 -1.68 6.33 11.40
CA ILE A 249 -1.45 4.92 11.04
C ILE A 249 -0.73 4.82 9.69
N ILE A 250 -1.10 5.65 8.71
CA ILE A 250 -0.39 5.76 7.43
C ILE A 250 1.05 6.25 7.65
N MET A 251 1.26 7.27 8.48
CA MET A 251 2.62 7.72 8.85
C MET A 251 3.47 6.59 9.43
N GLY A 252 2.93 5.82 10.38
CA GLY A 252 3.58 4.64 10.94
C GLY A 252 3.84 3.52 9.93
N ALA A 253 2.90 3.30 9.00
CA ALA A 253 3.04 2.29 7.96
C ALA A 253 4.22 2.59 7.03
N ASN A 254 4.50 3.86 6.73
CA ASN A 254 5.68 4.25 5.94
C ASN A 254 6.99 3.91 6.69
N ILE A 255 7.09 4.17 8.00
CA ILE A 255 8.25 3.77 8.82
C ILE A 255 8.50 2.25 8.72
N GLY A 256 7.47 1.41 8.87
CA GLY A 256 7.63 -0.05 8.91
C GLY A 256 8.21 -0.68 7.63
N THR A 257 8.11 -0.01 6.47
CA THR A 257 8.62 -0.48 5.16
C THR A 257 10.09 -0.87 5.19
N SER A 258 10.85 -0.23 6.07
CA SER A 258 12.30 -0.31 6.18
C SER A 258 12.85 -1.67 6.62
N VAL A 259 12.11 -2.44 7.44
CA VAL A 259 12.63 -3.67 8.07
C VAL A 259 13.16 -4.66 7.04
N THR A 260 12.46 -4.82 5.91
CA THR A 260 12.86 -5.74 4.85
C THR A 260 14.23 -5.38 4.26
N ASN A 261 14.51 -4.08 4.06
CA ASN A 261 15.82 -3.62 3.56
C ASN A 261 16.93 -3.90 4.58
N THR A 262 16.67 -3.66 5.87
CA THR A 262 17.61 -3.96 6.95
C THR A 262 17.97 -5.45 6.96
N VAL A 263 16.96 -6.34 6.85
CA VAL A 263 17.16 -7.79 6.75
C VAL A 263 17.99 -8.17 5.51
N VAL A 264 17.69 -7.58 4.35
CA VAL A 264 18.43 -7.85 3.10
C VAL A 264 19.90 -7.44 3.19
N SER A 265 20.23 -6.37 3.92
CA SER A 265 21.63 -5.95 4.10
C SER A 265 22.51 -7.01 4.79
N PHE A 266 21.95 -7.91 5.61
CA PHE A 266 22.70 -9.02 6.19
C PHE A 266 23.20 -10.04 5.14
N GLY A 267 22.64 -10.06 3.93
CA GLY A 267 23.16 -10.88 2.84
C GLY A 267 24.61 -10.54 2.48
N GLN A 268 25.09 -9.34 2.81
CA GLN A 268 26.47 -8.90 2.61
C GLN A 268 27.28 -8.80 3.90
N VAL A 269 26.75 -9.34 5.02
CA VAL A 269 27.43 -9.27 6.32
C VAL A 269 28.86 -9.81 6.26
N ALA A 270 29.16 -10.80 5.41
CA ALA A 270 30.47 -11.43 5.30
C ALA A 270 31.62 -10.42 5.05
N ASN A 271 31.44 -9.46 4.15
CA ASN A 271 32.44 -8.43 3.85
C ASN A 271 32.13 -7.14 4.62
N ARG A 272 33.09 -6.63 5.41
CA ARG A 272 32.93 -5.44 6.25
C ARG A 272 32.54 -4.19 5.46
N GLU A 273 33.19 -3.94 4.33
CA GLU A 273 32.92 -2.74 3.53
C GLU A 273 31.58 -2.83 2.79
N GLU A 274 31.26 -4.01 2.25
CA GLU A 274 29.97 -4.22 1.61
C GLU A 274 28.84 -4.08 2.61
N PHE A 275 29.00 -4.62 3.83
CA PHE A 275 28.02 -4.49 4.89
C PHE A 275 27.87 -3.03 5.37
N GLU A 276 28.97 -2.25 5.46
CA GLU A 276 28.90 -0.80 5.74
C GLU A 276 27.98 -0.10 4.74
N ARG A 277 28.27 -0.29 3.44
CA ARG A 277 27.56 0.37 2.35
C ARG A 277 26.12 -0.15 2.22
N ALA A 278 25.89 -1.45 2.36
CA ALA A 278 24.56 -2.07 2.30
C ALA A 278 23.68 -1.63 3.47
N PHE A 279 24.21 -1.59 4.70
CA PHE A 279 23.44 -1.17 5.86
C PHE A 279 23.11 0.34 5.82
N ALA A 280 24.02 1.17 5.30
CA ALA A 280 23.71 2.56 4.98
C ALA A 280 22.63 2.67 3.87
N GLY A 281 22.73 1.84 2.82
CA GLY A 281 21.73 1.72 1.75
C GLY A 281 20.33 1.39 2.29
N ALA A 282 20.24 0.38 3.16
CA ALA A 282 19.00 0.02 3.82
C ALA A 282 18.43 1.17 4.66
N THR A 283 19.26 1.74 5.54
CA THR A 283 18.81 2.70 6.57
C THR A 283 18.57 4.12 6.08
N VAL A 284 19.01 4.52 4.88
CA VAL A 284 18.71 5.86 4.34
C VAL A 284 17.20 6.07 4.12
N HIS A 285 16.46 4.99 3.88
CA HIS A 285 15.00 5.00 3.83
C HIS A 285 14.40 5.25 5.22
N ASP A 286 14.90 4.53 6.22
CA ASP A 286 14.47 4.61 7.62
C ASP A 286 14.63 6.03 8.15
N MET A 287 15.82 6.61 7.96
CA MET A 287 16.14 7.95 8.44
C MET A 287 15.23 9.00 7.81
N PHE A 288 14.88 8.85 6.54
CA PHE A 288 13.89 9.72 5.88
C PHE A 288 12.49 9.57 6.51
N ASN A 289 11.99 8.33 6.65
CA ASN A 289 10.64 8.09 7.19
C ASN A 289 10.53 8.56 8.65
N TRP A 290 11.49 8.20 9.50
CA TRP A 290 11.52 8.61 10.92
C TRP A 290 11.57 10.13 11.07
N LEU A 291 12.50 10.82 10.39
CA LEU A 291 12.58 12.28 10.46
C LEU A 291 11.32 12.95 9.91
N THR A 292 10.72 12.39 8.87
CA THR A 292 9.45 12.89 8.30
C THR A 292 8.29 12.75 9.28
N VAL A 293 8.14 11.62 9.96
CA VAL A 293 7.09 11.47 10.99
C VAL A 293 7.36 12.36 12.21
N ILE A 294 8.60 12.43 12.69
CA ILE A 294 8.98 13.27 13.85
C ILE A 294 8.66 14.75 13.61
N VAL A 295 8.79 15.25 12.37
CA VAL A 295 8.48 16.65 12.03
C VAL A 295 7.02 16.84 11.63
N LEU A 296 6.46 15.99 10.76
CA LEU A 296 5.13 16.20 10.20
C LEU A 296 3.99 15.77 11.13
N LEU A 297 4.19 14.80 12.04
CA LEU A 297 3.15 14.41 12.98
C LEU A 297 2.79 15.58 13.93
N PRO A 298 3.72 16.25 14.64
CA PRO A 298 3.36 17.42 15.45
C PRO A 298 2.71 18.54 14.64
N ILE A 299 3.17 18.80 13.42
CA ILE A 299 2.58 19.81 12.52
C ILE A 299 1.14 19.43 12.18
N GLU A 300 0.85 18.16 11.86
CA GLU A 300 -0.50 17.69 11.59
C GLU A 300 -1.41 17.78 12.81
N LEU A 301 -0.90 17.48 14.01
CA LEU A 301 -1.69 17.58 15.23
C LEU A 301 -2.06 19.02 15.61
N ILE A 302 -1.21 19.99 15.27
CA ILE A 302 -1.44 21.42 15.51
C ILE A 302 -2.30 22.05 14.41
N THR A 303 -2.06 21.70 13.15
CA THR A 303 -2.58 22.44 11.98
C THR A 303 -3.61 21.67 11.15
N ARG A 304 -3.65 20.33 11.25
CA ARG A 304 -4.49 19.43 10.42
C ARG A 304 -4.33 19.68 8.92
N TYR A 305 -3.12 20.02 8.47
CA TYR A 305 -2.87 20.46 7.10
C TYR A 305 -3.02 19.32 6.08
N LEU A 306 -2.63 18.09 6.40
CA LEU A 306 -2.81 16.92 5.53
C LEU A 306 -4.30 16.59 5.40
N GLU A 307 -5.03 16.56 6.51
CA GLU A 307 -6.48 16.34 6.51
C GLU A 307 -7.22 17.43 5.72
N THR A 308 -6.86 18.70 5.92
CA THR A 308 -7.51 19.85 5.28
C THR A 308 -7.19 19.92 3.79
N LEU A 309 -5.93 19.73 3.40
CA LEU A 309 -5.50 19.81 2.00
C LEU A 309 -6.06 18.63 1.18
N SER A 310 -6.09 17.42 1.73
CA SER A 310 -6.73 16.26 1.10
C SER A 310 -8.26 16.41 0.97
N ASP A 311 -8.93 16.99 1.97
CA ASP A 311 -10.36 17.33 1.88
C ASP A 311 -10.61 18.34 0.75
N LEU A 312 -9.78 19.39 0.64
CA LEU A 312 -9.85 20.36 -0.46
C LEU A 312 -9.65 19.69 -1.83
N MET A 313 -8.69 18.76 -1.96
CA MET A 313 -8.47 18.00 -3.20
C MET A 313 -9.65 17.08 -3.56
N THR A 314 -10.41 16.58 -2.59
CA THR A 314 -11.54 15.66 -2.82
C THR A 314 -12.91 16.34 -2.92
N LYS A 315 -13.07 17.60 -2.50
CA LYS A 315 -14.34 18.35 -2.59
C LYS A 315 -14.96 18.35 -3.98
N GLN A 316 -14.15 18.55 -5.02
CA GLN A 316 -14.63 18.58 -6.41
C GLN A 316 -15.19 17.24 -6.89
N ILE A 317 -14.79 16.12 -6.28
CA ILE A 317 -15.25 14.77 -6.66
C ILE A 317 -16.70 14.52 -6.20
N HIS A 318 -17.16 15.24 -5.16
CA HIS A 318 -18.53 15.13 -4.67
C HIS A 318 -19.52 16.03 -5.42
N ALA A 319 -19.04 17.11 -6.06
CA ALA A 319 -19.89 18.12 -6.71
C ALA A 319 -20.47 17.69 -8.07
N SER A 320 -20.03 16.57 -8.64
CA SER A 320 -20.33 16.15 -10.02
C SER A 320 -21.44 15.09 -10.15
N ARG A 321 -22.27 14.88 -9.12
CA ARG A 321 -23.21 13.75 -9.07
C ARG A 321 -24.60 14.03 -9.66
N ASP A 322 -24.69 13.78 -10.96
CA ASP A 322 -25.77 13.00 -11.57
C ASP A 322 -25.22 11.85 -12.45
N SER A 323 -23.94 11.46 -12.24
CA SER A 323 -23.34 10.29 -12.87
C SER A 323 -22.60 9.43 -11.84
N ASP A 324 -22.98 8.14 -11.79
CA ASP A 324 -22.32 7.13 -10.97
C ASP A 324 -20.95 6.79 -11.57
N ILE A 325 -19.92 7.57 -11.20
CA ILE A 325 -18.53 7.21 -11.46
C ILE A 325 -18.18 6.01 -10.55
N LYS A 326 -18.49 4.82 -11.05
CA LYS A 326 -17.90 3.55 -10.64
C LYS A 326 -16.66 3.32 -11.50
N MET A 327 -15.47 3.63 -11.00
CA MET A 327 -14.25 3.63 -11.83
C MET A 327 -13.57 2.26 -11.89
N LEU A 328 -13.21 1.68 -10.73
CA LEU A 328 -12.70 0.31 -10.66
C LEU A 328 -13.68 -0.69 -10.01
N SER A 329 -14.72 -0.23 -9.32
CA SER A 329 -15.72 -1.16 -8.75
C SER A 329 -16.44 -1.96 -9.85
N VAL A 330 -16.67 -1.42 -11.05
CA VAL A 330 -17.21 -2.18 -12.22
C VAL A 330 -16.33 -3.39 -12.58
N LEU A 331 -15.03 -3.33 -12.28
CA LEU A 331 -14.08 -4.41 -12.56
C LEU A 331 -14.06 -5.46 -11.43
N THR A 332 -14.29 -5.06 -10.17
CA THR A 332 -14.34 -5.98 -9.01
C THR A 332 -15.71 -6.61 -8.79
N GLU A 333 -16.79 -5.83 -8.93
CA GLU A 333 -18.19 -6.21 -8.71
C GLU A 333 -18.54 -7.60 -9.30
N PRO A 334 -18.20 -7.94 -10.56
CA PRO A 334 -18.54 -9.26 -11.14
C PRO A 334 -17.89 -10.46 -10.43
N PHE A 335 -16.83 -10.23 -9.64
CA PHE A 335 -16.15 -11.24 -8.83
C PHE A 335 -16.57 -11.15 -7.36
N THR A 336 -16.63 -9.94 -6.78
CA THR A 336 -16.98 -9.76 -5.36
C THR A 336 -18.46 -10.00 -5.08
N GLU A 337 -19.39 -9.60 -5.95
CA GLU A 337 -20.83 -9.89 -5.81
C GLU A 337 -21.16 -11.39 -5.92
N ARG A 338 -20.27 -12.20 -6.51
CA ARG A 338 -20.38 -13.68 -6.52
C ARG A 338 -19.89 -14.32 -5.22
N ILE A 339 -19.16 -13.58 -4.40
CA ILE A 339 -18.65 -14.06 -3.12
C ILE A 339 -19.57 -13.56 -2.00
N VAL A 340 -19.86 -12.26 -1.95
CA VAL A 340 -20.65 -11.63 -0.88
C VAL A 340 -21.48 -10.46 -1.44
N GLN A 341 -22.71 -10.30 -0.96
CA GLN A 341 -23.55 -9.15 -1.27
C GLN A 341 -24.06 -8.51 0.03
N LEU A 342 -23.71 -7.24 0.24
CA LEU A 342 -24.16 -6.45 1.39
C LEU A 342 -25.41 -5.66 1.03
N ASP A 343 -26.33 -5.48 1.99
CA ASP A 343 -27.50 -4.62 1.84
C ASP A 343 -27.14 -3.15 2.16
N PRO A 344 -27.16 -2.25 1.16
CA PRO A 344 -26.82 -0.85 1.38
C PRO A 344 -27.84 -0.12 2.26
N ASN A 345 -29.08 -0.60 2.38
CA ASN A 345 -30.11 0.02 3.21
C ASN A 345 -29.84 -0.23 4.69
N VAL A 346 -29.43 -1.46 5.03
CA VAL A 346 -28.98 -1.82 6.38
C VAL A 346 -27.76 -1.00 6.78
N LEU A 347 -26.78 -0.85 5.88
CA LEU A 347 -25.60 -0.01 6.14
C LEU A 347 -25.98 1.46 6.42
N ASN A 348 -26.89 2.05 5.62
CA ASN A 348 -27.36 3.43 5.83
C ASN A 348 -28.17 3.58 7.13
N GLY A 349 -28.97 2.57 7.50
CA GLY A 349 -29.72 2.55 8.75
C GLY A 349 -28.81 2.43 9.98
N TRP A 350 -27.74 1.63 9.90
CA TRP A 350 -26.71 1.57 10.94
C TRP A 350 -25.89 2.86 11.03
N ALA A 351 -25.69 3.56 9.91
CA ALA A 351 -25.07 4.88 9.88
C ALA A 351 -25.96 6.01 10.43
N GLY A 352 -27.21 5.73 10.83
CA GLY A 352 -28.13 6.71 11.40
C GLY A 352 -28.69 7.72 10.40
N ILE A 353 -28.74 7.37 9.10
CA ILE A 353 -29.34 8.23 8.08
C ILE A 353 -30.87 8.21 8.27
N PRO A 354 -31.54 9.38 8.48
CA PRO A 354 -32.96 9.41 8.86
C PRO A 354 -33.92 8.72 7.89
N GLU A 355 -33.57 8.69 6.60
CA GLU A 355 -34.34 8.01 5.54
C GLU A 355 -34.33 6.48 5.67
N TYR A 356 -33.33 5.91 6.34
CA TYR A 356 -33.12 4.46 6.50
C TYR A 356 -33.31 3.97 7.94
N GLN A 357 -33.94 4.77 8.81
CA GLN A 357 -34.14 4.47 10.23
C GLN A 357 -34.84 3.10 10.48
N GLU A 358 -35.71 2.66 9.57
CA GLU A 358 -36.38 1.34 9.61
C GLU A 358 -35.39 0.17 9.58
N TYR A 359 -34.26 0.32 8.90
CA TYR A 359 -33.22 -0.70 8.80
C TYR A 359 -32.25 -0.70 10.01
N ALA A 360 -32.35 0.28 10.92
CA ALA A 360 -31.47 0.38 12.09
C ALA A 360 -31.65 -0.79 13.08
N THR A 361 -32.76 -1.52 13.05
CA THR A 361 -32.97 -2.73 13.89
C THR A 361 -32.65 -4.04 13.19
N VAL A 362 -32.20 -4.02 11.93
CA VAL A 362 -31.83 -5.24 11.19
C VAL A 362 -30.46 -5.73 11.67
N ASN A 363 -30.37 -7.04 11.97
CA ASN A 363 -29.19 -7.67 12.56
C ASN A 363 -28.25 -8.37 11.56
N THR A 364 -28.64 -8.46 10.27
CA THR A 364 -27.77 -8.96 9.21
C THR A 364 -27.59 -7.88 8.13
N LEU A 365 -26.34 -7.71 7.71
CA LEU A 365 -25.90 -6.84 6.63
C LEU A 365 -25.90 -7.60 5.28
N LEU A 366 -26.09 -8.92 5.28
CA LEU A 366 -26.19 -9.69 4.04
C LEU A 366 -27.52 -9.42 3.33
N LYS A 367 -27.44 -9.28 2.00
CA LYS A 367 -28.60 -9.02 1.15
C LYS A 367 -29.54 -10.22 1.13
N SER A 368 -30.80 -9.98 1.47
CA SER A 368 -31.88 -10.98 1.48
C SER A 368 -32.73 -10.86 0.20
N CYS A 369 -32.76 -11.92 -0.61
CA CYS A 369 -33.56 -11.99 -1.84
C CYS A 369 -34.85 -12.77 -1.57
N ASN A 370 -36.00 -12.09 -1.53
CA ASN A 370 -37.25 -12.72 -1.07
C ASN A 370 -37.94 -13.66 -2.09
N PHE A 371 -37.53 -13.69 -3.36
CA PHE A 371 -38.16 -14.54 -4.41
C PHE A 371 -37.22 -15.08 -5.51
N GLU A 372 -35.96 -14.68 -5.54
CA GLU A 372 -34.92 -15.22 -6.45
C GLU A 372 -33.72 -15.65 -5.61
N LYS A 373 -32.94 -16.63 -6.09
CA LYS A 373 -31.68 -16.97 -5.42
C LYS A 373 -30.69 -15.82 -5.54
N CYS A 374 -30.13 -15.37 -4.43
CA CYS A 374 -29.00 -14.46 -4.46
C CYS A 374 -27.77 -15.24 -4.94
N GLY A 375 -27.26 -14.97 -6.14
CA GLY A 375 -26.14 -15.70 -6.73
C GLY A 375 -24.75 -15.42 -6.11
N TYR A 376 -24.60 -15.59 -4.79
CA TYR A 376 -23.34 -15.42 -4.05
C TYR A 376 -22.98 -16.63 -3.17
N LEU A 377 -21.69 -16.84 -2.93
CA LEU A 377 -21.11 -18.04 -2.31
C LEU A 377 -21.67 -18.39 -0.92
N PHE A 378 -21.97 -17.37 -0.10
CA PHE A 378 -22.50 -17.53 1.25
C PHE A 378 -24.04 -17.51 1.33
N GLU A 379 -24.76 -17.65 0.21
CA GLU A 379 -26.23 -17.73 0.21
C GLU A 379 -26.71 -18.88 1.11
N GLY A 380 -27.55 -18.57 2.11
CA GLY A 380 -28.13 -19.57 3.02
C GLY A 380 -27.15 -20.24 3.99
N ALA A 381 -25.91 -19.73 4.12
CA ALA A 381 -24.97 -20.23 5.10
C ALA A 381 -25.50 -20.00 6.54
N ALA A 382 -25.51 -21.04 7.37
CA ALA A 382 -25.95 -20.97 8.78
C ALA A 382 -24.88 -20.34 9.71
N LEU A 383 -24.21 -19.30 9.22
CA LEU A 383 -23.16 -18.57 9.92
C LEU A 383 -23.64 -17.14 10.21
N ALA A 384 -23.26 -16.60 11.37
CA ALA A 384 -23.45 -15.19 11.65
C ALA A 384 -22.59 -14.32 10.71
N ASP A 385 -23.04 -13.10 10.43
CA ASP A 385 -22.33 -12.08 9.66
C ASP A 385 -20.86 -11.94 10.05
N SER A 386 -20.55 -11.92 11.35
CA SER A 386 -19.19 -11.85 11.88
C SER A 386 -18.34 -13.09 11.56
N GLY A 387 -18.94 -14.26 11.46
CA GLY A 387 -18.27 -15.50 11.04
C GLY A 387 -17.95 -15.49 9.54
N ILE A 388 -18.89 -15.03 8.71
CA ILE A 388 -18.67 -14.85 7.27
C ILE A 388 -17.62 -13.76 7.03
N GLY A 389 -17.70 -12.65 7.78
CA GLY A 389 -16.69 -11.59 7.80
C GLY A 389 -15.31 -12.09 8.20
N ALA A 390 -15.18 -12.93 9.23
CA ALA A 390 -13.91 -13.53 9.63
C ALA A 390 -13.29 -14.40 8.52
N ILE A 391 -14.10 -15.24 7.87
CA ILE A 391 -13.67 -16.08 6.74
C ILE A 391 -13.22 -15.20 5.57
N LEU A 392 -14.01 -14.18 5.21
CA LEU A 392 -13.67 -13.23 4.14
C LEU A 392 -12.40 -12.42 4.46
N LEU A 393 -12.18 -12.04 5.72
CA LEU A 393 -10.96 -11.35 6.16
C LEU A 393 -9.73 -12.25 5.94
N VAL A 394 -9.78 -13.51 6.39
CA VAL A 394 -8.68 -14.45 6.19
C VAL A 394 -8.42 -14.72 4.70
N ILE A 395 -9.48 -14.97 3.91
CA ILE A 395 -9.36 -15.20 2.46
C ILE A 395 -8.78 -13.97 1.74
N SER A 396 -9.29 -12.77 2.04
CA SER A 396 -8.82 -11.53 1.41
C SER A 396 -7.37 -11.20 1.79
N LEU A 397 -6.96 -11.38 3.05
CA LEU A 397 -5.57 -11.23 3.48
C LEU A 397 -4.63 -12.24 2.78
N ILE A 398 -5.02 -13.51 2.69
CA ILE A 398 -4.22 -14.54 1.99
C ILE A 398 -4.11 -14.21 0.50
N LEU A 399 -5.21 -13.84 -0.16
CA LEU A 399 -5.21 -13.45 -1.57
C LEU A 399 -4.33 -12.22 -1.81
N MET A 400 -4.47 -11.18 -0.98
CA MET A 400 -3.72 -9.93 -1.06
C MET A 400 -2.21 -10.16 -0.88
N ILE A 401 -1.81 -10.91 0.16
CA ILE A 401 -0.40 -11.25 0.43
C ILE A 401 0.15 -12.17 -0.67
N GLY A 402 -0.61 -13.18 -1.10
CA GLY A 402 -0.22 -14.09 -2.17
C GLY A 402 0.00 -13.37 -3.51
N CYS A 403 -0.92 -12.50 -3.91
CA CYS A 403 -0.78 -11.64 -5.09
C CYS A 403 0.45 -10.74 -4.97
N LEU A 404 0.71 -10.13 -3.81
CA LEU A 404 1.89 -9.31 -3.60
C LEU A 404 3.18 -10.13 -3.73
N LEU A 405 3.29 -11.30 -3.09
CA LEU A 405 4.48 -12.16 -3.14
C LEU A 405 4.76 -12.68 -4.56
N ILE A 406 3.73 -13.01 -5.33
CA ILE A 406 3.87 -13.41 -6.75
C ILE A 406 4.33 -12.21 -7.57
N LEU A 407 3.71 -11.03 -7.38
CA LEU A 407 4.08 -9.79 -8.04
C LEU A 407 5.54 -9.43 -7.77
N VAL A 408 5.96 -9.42 -6.49
CA VAL A 408 7.37 -9.30 -6.02
C VAL A 408 8.29 -10.23 -6.82
N LYS A 409 7.96 -11.52 -6.90
CA LYS A 409 8.82 -12.54 -7.53
C LYS A 409 8.93 -12.34 -9.06
N ILE A 410 7.83 -12.00 -9.73
CA ILE A 410 7.82 -11.69 -11.16
C ILE A 410 8.69 -10.46 -11.43
N LEU A 411 8.54 -9.40 -10.63
CA LEU A 411 9.22 -8.12 -10.81
C LEU A 411 10.69 -8.17 -10.43
N ASN A 412 11.08 -8.87 -9.37
CA ASN A 412 12.49 -9.09 -9.05
C ASN A 412 13.19 -9.84 -10.21
N SER A 413 12.52 -10.83 -10.80
CA SER A 413 12.96 -11.54 -12.01
C SER A 413 12.95 -10.68 -13.31
N ILE A 414 12.43 -9.45 -13.27
CA ILE A 414 12.54 -8.46 -14.34
C ILE A 414 13.66 -7.46 -14.02
N LEU A 415 13.71 -6.97 -12.78
CA LEU A 415 14.69 -6.02 -12.28
C LEU A 415 16.12 -6.58 -12.35
N GLN A 416 16.33 -7.86 -12.02
CA GLN A 416 17.63 -8.55 -12.16
C GLN A 416 18.07 -8.76 -13.62
N GLY A 417 17.21 -8.50 -14.60
CA GLY A 417 17.52 -8.65 -16.03
C GLY A 417 17.99 -7.34 -16.68
N SER A 418 17.62 -7.13 -17.96
CA SER A 418 17.99 -5.93 -18.73
C SER A 418 17.58 -4.60 -18.07
N ILE A 419 16.61 -4.61 -17.13
CA ILE A 419 16.21 -3.41 -16.40
C ILE A 419 17.29 -2.99 -15.39
N ALA A 420 18.03 -3.87 -14.73
CA ALA A 420 19.20 -3.48 -13.94
C ALA A 420 20.23 -2.73 -14.79
N THR A 421 20.46 -3.18 -16.03
CA THR A 421 21.38 -2.51 -16.98
C THR A 421 20.83 -1.16 -17.45
N ALA A 422 19.52 -1.04 -17.68
CA ALA A 422 18.87 0.23 -18.02
C ALA A 422 18.91 1.22 -16.85
N VAL A 423 18.55 0.77 -15.64
CA VAL A 423 18.68 1.53 -14.39
C VAL A 423 20.13 1.98 -14.20
N ARG A 424 21.11 1.09 -14.35
CA ARG A 424 22.55 1.44 -14.30
C ARG A 424 22.91 2.53 -15.32
N LYS A 425 22.38 2.46 -16.54
CA LYS A 425 22.64 3.48 -17.58
C LYS A 425 22.00 4.83 -17.23
N TYR A 426 20.73 4.86 -16.80
CA TYR A 426 20.00 6.11 -16.54
C TYR A 426 20.27 6.73 -15.16
N VAL A 427 20.53 5.93 -14.12
CA VAL A 427 20.85 6.42 -12.75
C VAL A 427 22.25 7.01 -12.68
N ASN A 428 23.20 6.43 -13.42
CA ASN A 428 24.56 6.96 -13.53
C ASN A 428 24.73 7.88 -14.76
N SER A 429 23.65 8.23 -15.48
CA SER A 429 23.69 9.29 -16.49
C SER A 429 23.79 10.63 -15.79
N GLU A 430 25.00 11.18 -15.71
CA GLU A 430 25.19 12.58 -15.34
C GLU A 430 24.61 13.45 -16.45
N VAL A 431 23.60 14.28 -16.12
CA VAL A 431 23.03 15.24 -17.06
C VAL A 431 24.04 16.39 -17.21
N PRO A 432 24.72 16.56 -18.36
CA PRO A 432 25.70 17.62 -18.52
C PRO A 432 25.01 18.97 -18.36
N HIS A 433 25.66 19.89 -17.63
CA HIS A 433 25.14 21.23 -17.27
C HIS A 433 23.99 21.29 -16.25
N ALA A 434 23.41 20.16 -15.78
CA ALA A 434 22.33 20.19 -14.78
C ALA A 434 22.40 19.04 -13.75
N PRO A 435 23.46 18.95 -12.91
CA PRO A 435 23.65 17.85 -11.96
C PRO A 435 22.53 17.72 -10.92
N PHE A 436 21.85 18.83 -10.57
CA PHE A 436 20.69 18.83 -9.67
C PHE A 436 19.49 18.06 -10.26
N LEU A 437 19.31 18.09 -11.59
CA LEU A 437 18.17 17.48 -12.28
C LEU A 437 18.24 15.96 -12.26
N ALA A 438 19.45 15.38 -12.31
CA ALA A 438 19.66 13.94 -12.27
C ALA A 438 19.02 13.28 -11.03
N GLY A 439 19.03 13.96 -9.88
CA GLY A 439 18.38 13.46 -8.67
C GLY A 439 16.84 13.55 -8.70
N TYR A 440 16.26 14.56 -9.36
CA TYR A 440 14.80 14.62 -9.59
C TYR A 440 14.34 13.59 -10.63
N ILE A 441 15.16 13.31 -11.65
CA ILE A 441 14.95 12.20 -12.58
C ILE A 441 14.97 10.87 -11.81
N ALA A 442 15.91 10.68 -10.88
CA ALA A 442 15.95 9.50 -10.03
C ALA A 442 14.69 9.36 -9.15
N ILE A 443 14.14 10.45 -8.59
CA ILE A 443 12.84 10.43 -7.90
C ILE A 443 11.73 9.99 -8.86
N ALA A 444 11.65 10.55 -10.07
CA ALA A 444 10.63 10.17 -11.06
C ALA A 444 10.76 8.69 -11.49
N VAL A 445 11.98 8.18 -11.69
CA VAL A 445 12.26 6.77 -12.00
C VAL A 445 11.87 5.86 -10.84
N GLY A 446 12.24 6.19 -9.61
CA GLY A 446 11.86 5.43 -8.41
C GLY A 446 10.34 5.36 -8.23
N ALA A 447 9.65 6.47 -8.47
CA ALA A 447 8.18 6.54 -8.42
C ALA A 447 7.53 5.71 -9.52
N PHE A 448 8.00 5.82 -10.76
CA PHE A 448 7.46 5.07 -11.90
C PHE A 448 7.70 3.56 -11.77
N VAL A 449 8.92 3.14 -11.40
CA VAL A 449 9.22 1.73 -11.17
C VAL A 449 8.38 1.20 -10.01
N THR A 450 8.25 1.96 -8.91
CA THR A 450 7.44 1.51 -7.77
C THR A 450 5.94 1.53 -8.05
N PHE A 451 5.43 2.41 -8.91
CA PHE A 451 4.06 2.37 -9.42
C PHE A 451 3.79 1.08 -10.21
N ILE A 452 4.72 0.65 -11.08
CA ILE A 452 4.60 -0.63 -11.78
C ILE A 452 4.74 -1.81 -10.80
N VAL A 453 5.65 -1.68 -9.83
CA VAL A 453 6.01 -2.77 -8.90
C VAL A 453 4.99 -2.95 -7.77
N GLN A 454 4.24 -1.91 -7.42
CA GLN A 454 3.32 -1.78 -6.26
C GLN A 454 3.96 -2.05 -4.88
N SER A 455 5.28 -2.22 -4.82
CA SER A 455 6.05 -2.47 -3.60
C SER A 455 7.35 -1.69 -3.59
N SER A 456 7.47 -0.76 -2.65
CA SER A 456 8.72 -0.04 -2.38
C SER A 456 9.77 -0.95 -1.79
N SER A 457 9.41 -1.83 -0.83
CA SER A 457 10.35 -2.71 -0.15
C SER A 457 11.11 -3.61 -1.13
N VAL A 458 10.47 -4.12 -2.18
CA VAL A 458 11.15 -4.86 -3.26
C VAL A 458 12.17 -3.99 -3.98
N PHE A 459 11.77 -2.81 -4.44
CA PHE A 459 12.63 -1.92 -5.20
C PHE A 459 13.85 -1.48 -4.37
N THR A 460 13.63 -1.06 -3.12
CA THR A 460 14.71 -0.64 -2.21
C THR A 460 15.58 -1.81 -1.74
N SER A 461 15.01 -3.01 -1.59
CA SER A 461 15.76 -4.23 -1.27
C SER A 461 16.61 -4.70 -2.45
N THR A 462 16.18 -4.54 -3.71
CA THR A 462 17.04 -4.81 -4.88
C THR A 462 18.18 -3.79 -4.99
N LEU A 463 17.97 -2.53 -4.62
CA LEU A 463 19.03 -1.51 -4.61
C LEU A 463 20.05 -1.71 -3.48
N THR A 464 19.64 -2.26 -2.34
CA THR A 464 20.50 -2.40 -1.15
C THR A 464 21.79 -3.20 -1.43
N PRO A 465 21.75 -4.40 -2.07
CA PRO A 465 22.95 -5.12 -2.50
C PRO A 465 23.84 -4.36 -3.49
N LEU A 466 23.23 -3.59 -4.39
CA LEU A 466 23.98 -2.80 -5.39
C LEU A 466 24.75 -1.65 -4.75
N VAL A 467 24.27 -1.10 -3.63
CA VAL A 467 25.04 -0.14 -2.81
C VAL A 467 26.14 -0.85 -2.04
N GLY A 468 25.87 -2.02 -1.45
CA GLY A 468 26.90 -2.84 -0.81
C GLY A 468 28.07 -3.16 -1.73
N LEU A 469 27.77 -3.62 -2.96
CA LEU A 469 28.76 -3.90 -4.01
C LEU A 469 29.43 -2.64 -4.60
N GLY A 470 29.02 -1.43 -4.18
CA GLY A 470 29.56 -0.17 -4.71
C GLY A 470 29.12 0.18 -6.14
N VAL A 471 28.20 -0.58 -6.73
CA VAL A 471 27.67 -0.36 -8.10
C VAL A 471 26.79 0.89 -8.17
N VAL A 472 26.13 1.23 -7.07
CA VAL A 472 25.30 2.43 -6.89
C VAL A 472 25.80 3.15 -5.64
N SER A 473 26.02 4.48 -5.70
CA SER A 473 26.37 5.24 -4.49
C SER A 473 25.14 5.54 -3.64
N LEU A 474 25.32 5.67 -2.33
CA LEU A 474 24.21 5.99 -1.42
C LEU A 474 23.49 7.28 -1.81
N ASP A 475 24.25 8.28 -2.27
CA ASP A 475 23.76 9.58 -2.72
C ASP A 475 22.91 9.49 -4.02
N ARG A 476 23.04 8.41 -4.80
CA ARG A 476 22.14 8.07 -5.93
C ARG A 476 20.98 7.16 -5.52
N MET A 477 21.17 6.27 -4.53
CA MET A 477 20.08 5.46 -3.98
C MET A 477 19.04 6.33 -3.27
N TYR A 478 19.44 7.33 -2.49
CA TYR A 478 18.53 8.18 -1.72
C TYR A 478 17.37 8.75 -2.55
N PRO A 479 17.58 9.50 -3.67
CA PRO A 479 16.47 9.98 -4.49
C PRO A 479 15.63 8.86 -5.14
N LEU A 480 16.21 7.70 -5.48
CA LEU A 480 15.42 6.55 -5.98
C LEU A 480 14.44 6.05 -4.91
N THR A 481 14.90 5.93 -3.66
CA THR A 481 14.08 5.55 -2.50
C THR A 481 12.98 6.57 -2.22
N LEU A 482 13.27 7.87 -2.31
CA LEU A 482 12.24 8.93 -2.19
C LEU A 482 11.17 8.82 -3.28
N GLY A 483 11.59 8.55 -4.52
CA GLY A 483 10.68 8.20 -5.61
C GLY A 483 9.79 7.01 -5.25
N SER A 484 10.40 5.95 -4.71
CA SER A 484 9.69 4.73 -4.32
C SER A 484 8.56 4.97 -3.32
N ASN A 485 8.76 5.89 -2.38
CA ASN A 485 7.70 6.31 -1.47
C ASN A 485 6.51 6.96 -2.19
N ILE A 486 6.76 7.86 -3.16
CA ILE A 486 5.70 8.44 -3.99
C ILE A 486 4.95 7.31 -4.75
N GLY A 487 5.68 6.41 -5.41
CA GLY A 487 5.07 5.31 -6.19
C GLY A 487 4.24 4.35 -5.34
N THR A 488 4.61 4.16 -4.06
CA THR A 488 3.83 3.33 -3.12
C THR A 488 2.44 3.92 -2.85
N THR A 489 2.32 5.26 -2.83
CA THR A 489 1.03 5.94 -2.57
C THR A 489 0.00 5.71 -3.67
N SER A 490 0.44 5.34 -4.88
CA SER A 490 -0.46 4.91 -5.95
C SER A 490 -1.26 3.65 -5.58
N THR A 491 -0.74 2.76 -4.72
CA THR A 491 -1.49 1.60 -4.21
C THR A 491 -2.69 2.03 -3.38
N ALA A 492 -2.51 3.05 -2.54
CA ALA A 492 -3.59 3.64 -1.74
C ALA A 492 -4.63 4.33 -2.64
N ILE A 493 -4.19 4.99 -3.72
CA ILE A 493 -5.09 5.60 -4.72
C ILE A 493 -5.87 4.52 -5.47
N LEU A 494 -5.24 3.40 -5.87
CA LEU A 494 -5.95 2.28 -6.51
C LEU A 494 -6.96 1.63 -5.55
N ALA A 495 -6.61 1.46 -4.27
CA ALA A 495 -7.52 1.00 -3.22
C ALA A 495 -8.74 1.93 -3.07
N ALA A 496 -8.50 3.24 -3.10
CA ALA A 496 -9.55 4.24 -3.03
C ALA A 496 -10.46 4.21 -4.28
N LEU A 497 -9.91 4.09 -5.49
CA LEU A 497 -10.68 4.02 -6.74
C LEU A 497 -11.48 2.72 -6.91
N ALA A 498 -11.14 1.66 -6.17
CA ALA A 498 -11.92 0.44 -6.05
C ALA A 498 -13.10 0.56 -5.06
N SER A 499 -13.14 1.61 -4.24
CA SER A 499 -14.19 1.83 -3.24
C SER A 499 -15.50 2.33 -3.85
N ASP A 500 -16.62 2.01 -3.19
CA ASP A 500 -17.96 2.49 -3.59
C ASP A 500 -18.00 3.99 -3.83
N SER A 501 -18.76 4.43 -4.83
CA SER A 501 -18.93 5.86 -5.15
C SER A 501 -19.32 6.70 -3.91
N ARG A 502 -20.15 6.18 -3.00
CA ARG A 502 -20.55 6.89 -1.77
C ARG A 502 -19.38 7.21 -0.83
N THR A 503 -18.41 6.31 -0.71
CA THR A 503 -17.27 6.39 0.23
C THR A 503 -15.96 6.79 -0.43
N LEU A 504 -15.91 6.79 -1.77
CA LEU A 504 -14.78 7.21 -2.62
C LEU A 504 -14.13 8.53 -2.18
N LYS A 505 -14.90 9.51 -1.69
CA LYS A 505 -14.35 10.79 -1.19
C LYS A 505 -13.38 10.53 -0.03
N TYR A 506 -13.82 9.81 1.00
CA TYR A 506 -13.02 9.53 2.21
C TYR A 506 -11.84 8.60 1.89
N ALA A 507 -12.05 7.63 1.01
CA ALA A 507 -11.01 6.73 0.53
C ALA A 507 -9.88 7.50 -0.18
N LEU A 508 -10.23 8.38 -1.13
CA LEU A 508 -9.27 9.23 -1.83
C LEU A 508 -8.64 10.27 -0.91
N GLN A 509 -9.38 10.76 0.09
CA GLN A 509 -8.83 11.68 1.08
C GLN A 509 -7.69 11.01 1.88
N ALA A 510 -7.91 9.79 2.40
CA ALA A 510 -6.87 9.01 3.06
C ALA A 510 -5.68 8.69 2.14
N ALA A 511 -5.94 8.34 0.87
CA ALA A 511 -4.88 8.11 -0.12
C ALA A 511 -4.07 9.38 -0.44
N PHE A 512 -4.73 10.55 -0.53
CA PHE A 512 -4.05 11.82 -0.73
C PHE A 512 -3.29 12.27 0.52
N CYS A 513 -3.74 11.96 1.74
CA CYS A 513 -2.92 12.16 2.94
C CYS A 513 -1.58 11.39 2.84
N HIS A 514 -1.59 10.15 2.33
CA HIS A 514 -0.37 9.36 2.13
C HIS A 514 0.58 10.01 1.10
N LEU A 515 0.03 10.48 -0.03
CA LEU A 515 0.78 11.20 -1.07
C LEU A 515 1.36 12.52 -0.56
N LEU A 516 0.54 13.34 0.10
CA LEU A 516 0.93 14.65 0.63
C LEU A 516 1.96 14.52 1.76
N PHE A 517 1.86 13.51 2.62
CA PHE A 517 2.86 13.20 3.64
C PHE A 517 4.24 12.95 3.01
N ASN A 518 4.32 12.04 2.02
CA ASN A 518 5.58 11.72 1.37
C ASN A 518 6.14 12.89 0.55
N LEU A 519 5.28 13.64 -0.15
CA LEU A 519 5.69 14.84 -0.88
C LEU A 519 6.22 15.94 0.06
N SER A 520 5.57 16.14 1.22
CA SER A 520 6.02 17.07 2.26
C SER A 520 7.39 16.67 2.82
N GLY A 521 7.61 15.38 3.08
CA GLY A 521 8.90 14.86 3.52
C GLY A 521 10.02 15.12 2.50
N ILE A 522 9.75 14.90 1.21
CA ILE A 522 10.70 15.17 0.12
C ILE A 522 11.01 16.68 0.02
N LEU A 523 9.99 17.54 0.19
CA LEU A 523 10.17 18.98 0.24
C LEU A 523 11.13 19.40 1.37
N LEU A 524 10.99 18.79 2.55
CA LEU A 524 11.82 19.07 3.72
C LEU A 524 13.25 18.49 3.58
N PHE A 525 13.39 17.19 3.36
CA PHE A 525 14.66 16.45 3.50
C PHE A 525 15.41 16.20 2.19
N TYR A 526 14.92 16.69 1.06
CA TYR A 526 15.61 16.55 -0.24
C TYR A 526 15.71 17.84 -1.04
N VAL A 527 14.62 18.62 -1.17
CA VAL A 527 14.65 19.87 -1.94
C VAL A 527 15.58 20.89 -1.28
N ILE A 528 15.53 21.01 0.04
CA ILE A 528 16.40 21.89 0.83
C ILE A 528 17.77 21.20 1.02
N PRO A 529 18.89 21.68 0.40
CA PRO A 529 20.13 20.89 0.35
C PRO A 529 20.77 20.64 1.71
N PHE A 530 20.70 21.60 2.63
CA PHE A 530 21.26 21.46 3.98
C PHE A 530 20.45 20.54 4.90
N MET A 531 19.20 20.22 4.54
CA MET A 531 18.31 19.33 5.30
C MET A 531 18.43 17.86 4.88
N ARG A 532 19.39 17.50 4.00
CA ARG A 532 19.65 16.12 3.52
C ARG A 532 20.30 15.22 4.59
N PHE A 533 19.89 15.38 5.85
CA PHE A 533 20.33 14.62 7.02
C PHE A 533 20.13 13.10 6.97
N PRO A 534 19.17 12.52 6.22
CA PRO A 534 19.09 11.06 6.08
C PRO A 534 20.37 10.40 5.57
N ILE A 535 21.11 11.06 4.66
CA ILE A 535 22.36 10.52 4.10
C ILE A 535 23.48 10.39 5.15
N PRO A 536 23.92 11.45 5.87
CA PRO A 536 24.97 11.32 6.88
C PRO A 536 24.57 10.43 8.06
N LEU A 537 23.28 10.42 8.45
CA LEU A 537 22.80 9.51 9.49
C LEU A 537 22.90 8.03 9.05
N ALA A 538 22.51 7.72 7.82
CA ALA A 538 22.68 6.36 7.27
C ALA A 538 24.15 5.97 7.12
N LYS A 539 25.03 6.89 6.70
CA LYS A 539 26.50 6.67 6.68
C LYS A 539 27.07 6.43 8.09
N LEU A 540 26.56 7.11 9.12
CA LEU A 540 26.93 6.88 10.52
C LEU A 540 26.48 5.49 11.01
N LEU A 541 25.24 5.10 10.74
CA LEU A 541 24.71 3.78 11.08
C LEU A 541 25.52 2.66 10.39
N GLY A 542 25.76 2.78 9.08
CA GLY A 542 26.60 1.83 8.33
C GLY A 542 27.98 1.64 8.95
N ARG A 543 28.72 2.73 9.25
CA ARG A 543 30.04 2.67 9.90
C ARG A 543 29.98 2.03 11.29
N THR A 544 28.92 2.32 12.04
CA THR A 544 28.71 1.73 13.38
C THR A 544 28.53 0.23 13.28
N THR A 545 27.69 -0.22 12.35
CA THR A 545 27.47 -1.64 12.04
C THR A 545 28.73 -2.34 11.52
N ALA A 546 29.53 -1.66 10.71
CA ALA A 546 30.81 -2.17 10.20
C ALA A 546 31.87 -2.33 11.30
N LYS A 547 31.80 -1.52 12.38
CA LYS A 547 32.64 -1.66 13.58
C LYS A 547 32.08 -2.71 14.55
N TYR A 548 30.75 -2.75 14.73
CA TYR A 548 30.04 -3.58 15.70
C TYR A 548 28.92 -4.37 15.01
N ARG A 549 29.21 -5.58 14.54
CA ARG A 549 28.29 -6.34 13.65
C ARG A 549 26.94 -6.67 14.30
N TRP A 550 26.91 -6.85 15.62
CA TRP A 550 25.69 -7.07 16.41
C TRP A 550 24.76 -5.84 16.43
N PHE A 551 25.29 -4.64 16.16
CA PHE A 551 24.52 -3.39 16.16
C PHE A 551 23.37 -3.40 15.14
N ALA A 552 23.50 -4.12 14.02
CA ALA A 552 22.40 -4.25 13.05
C ALA A 552 21.16 -4.95 13.63
N ILE A 553 21.37 -6.02 14.40
CA ILE A 553 20.30 -6.79 15.06
C ILE A 553 19.70 -5.95 16.19
N PHE A 554 20.56 -5.31 16.99
CA PHE A 554 20.15 -4.38 18.03
C PHE A 554 19.30 -3.22 17.46
N TYR A 555 19.75 -2.57 16.39
CA TYR A 555 19.02 -1.50 15.70
C TYR A 555 17.63 -1.96 15.25
N LEU A 556 17.53 -3.13 14.60
CA LEU A 556 16.26 -3.67 14.12
C LEU A 556 15.28 -3.91 15.28
N ILE A 557 15.73 -4.62 16.33
CA ILE A 557 14.90 -4.93 17.50
C ILE A 557 14.50 -3.65 18.24
N VAL A 558 15.44 -2.72 18.43
CA VAL A 558 15.17 -1.47 19.17
C VAL A 558 14.22 -0.55 18.39
N MET A 559 14.52 -0.25 17.13
CA MET A 559 13.75 0.73 16.36
C MET A 559 12.37 0.24 15.94
N PHE A 560 12.20 -1.05 15.62
CA PHE A 560 10.95 -1.58 15.06
C PHE A 560 10.11 -2.41 16.03
N ILE A 561 10.66 -2.78 17.20
CA ILE A 561 9.92 -3.54 18.23
C ILE A 561 9.92 -2.79 19.56
N LEU A 562 11.09 -2.58 20.19
CA LEU A 562 11.14 -2.09 21.57
C LEU A 562 10.74 -0.62 21.72
N VAL A 563 11.19 0.29 20.84
CA VAL A 563 10.79 1.70 20.87
C VAL A 563 9.29 1.86 20.58
N PRO A 564 8.71 1.24 19.53
CA PRO A 564 7.26 1.25 19.33
C PRO A 564 6.49 0.64 20.52
N ALA A 565 6.91 -0.50 21.06
CA ALA A 565 6.25 -1.13 22.20
C ALA A 565 6.34 -0.28 23.49
N PHE A 566 7.47 0.38 23.75
CA PHE A 566 7.65 1.31 24.86
C PHE A 566 6.75 2.53 24.72
N VAL A 567 6.73 3.16 23.53
CA VAL A 567 5.87 4.30 23.21
C VAL A 567 4.39 3.92 23.33
N PHE A 568 4.02 2.71 22.88
CA PHE A 568 2.67 2.16 23.06
C PHE A 568 2.32 1.98 24.54
N GLY A 569 3.19 1.34 25.33
CA GLY A 569 3.01 1.19 26.78
C GLY A 569 2.83 2.52 27.51
N LEU A 570 3.63 3.54 27.17
CA LEU A 570 3.46 4.90 27.70
C LEU A 570 2.14 5.54 27.27
N SER A 571 1.70 5.31 26.04
CA SER A 571 0.44 5.87 25.54
C SER A 571 -0.81 5.20 26.12
N LEU A 572 -0.74 3.91 26.49
CA LEU A 572 -1.77 3.23 27.29
C LEU A 572 -1.89 3.81 28.71
N ALA A 573 -0.79 4.30 29.29
CA ALA A 573 -0.79 4.97 30.60
C ALA A 573 -1.38 6.39 30.57
N GLY A 574 -1.81 6.87 29.39
CA GLY A 574 -2.49 8.16 29.21
C GLY A 574 -1.60 9.26 28.63
N SER A 575 -2.24 10.23 27.97
CA SER A 575 -1.58 11.35 27.28
C SER A 575 -0.67 12.18 28.19
N TYR A 576 -1.06 12.42 29.45
CA TYR A 576 -0.24 13.15 30.42
C TYR A 576 1.06 12.41 30.79
N VAL A 577 1.02 11.07 30.90
CA VAL A 577 2.22 10.26 31.20
C VAL A 577 3.14 10.23 29.97
N LEU A 578 2.56 10.03 28.78
CA LEU A 578 3.28 10.08 27.50
C LEU A 578 3.98 11.44 27.30
N MET A 579 3.31 12.56 27.58
CA MET A 579 3.92 13.89 27.53
C MET A 579 4.97 14.09 28.63
N GLY A 580 4.67 13.68 29.87
CA GLY A 580 5.55 13.85 31.03
C GLY A 580 6.88 13.11 30.93
N ILE A 581 6.92 11.98 30.22
CA ILE A 581 8.16 11.23 29.94
C ILE A 581 8.74 11.59 28.57
N GLY A 582 7.88 11.73 27.55
CA GLY A 582 8.29 11.99 26.17
C GLY A 582 8.91 13.37 25.95
N ILE A 583 8.37 14.43 26.56
CA ILE A 583 8.91 15.79 26.39
C ILE A 583 10.32 15.91 26.98
N PRO A 584 10.62 15.48 28.23
CA PRO A 584 11.99 15.46 28.75
C PRO A 584 12.94 14.61 27.91
N LEU A 585 12.51 13.44 27.43
CA LEU A 585 13.33 12.59 26.57
C LEU A 585 13.70 13.28 25.24
N LEU A 586 12.72 13.94 24.60
CA LEU A 586 12.95 14.72 23.37
C LEU A 586 13.86 15.92 23.61
N ILE A 587 13.71 16.61 24.76
CA ILE A 587 14.61 17.71 25.14
C ILE A 587 16.04 17.20 25.33
N VAL A 588 16.25 16.07 26.01
CA VAL A 588 17.57 15.46 26.18
C VAL A 588 18.18 15.08 24.82
N ILE A 589 17.42 14.42 23.94
CA ILE A 589 17.87 14.06 22.58
C ILE A 589 18.24 15.31 21.78
N PHE A 590 17.43 16.38 21.84
CA PHE A 590 17.70 17.64 21.16
C PHE A 590 18.96 18.33 21.69
N VAL A 591 19.11 18.43 23.02
CA VAL A 591 20.28 19.04 23.67
C VAL A 591 21.56 18.26 23.36
N VAL A 592 21.55 16.92 23.45
CA VAL A 592 22.70 16.07 23.07
C VAL A 592 23.04 16.25 21.58
N SER A 593 22.04 16.26 20.69
CA SER A 593 22.25 16.49 19.26
C SER A 593 22.83 17.87 18.97
N LEU A 594 22.36 18.90 19.67
CA LEU A 594 22.86 20.27 19.56
C LEU A 594 24.29 20.40 20.08
N ILE A 595 24.62 19.78 21.22
CA ILE A 595 25.99 19.71 21.76
C ILE A 595 26.90 19.01 20.75
N ASN A 596 26.53 17.84 20.23
CA ASN A 596 27.30 17.11 19.21
C ASN A 596 27.53 17.96 17.93
N LEU A 597 26.52 18.72 17.49
CA LEU A 597 26.63 19.63 16.36
C LEU A 597 27.61 20.79 16.62
N ILE A 598 27.62 21.33 17.85
CA ILE A 598 28.54 22.40 18.25
C ILE A 598 29.96 21.84 18.45
N GLN A 599 30.13 20.67 19.07
CA GLN A 599 31.40 19.94 19.15
C GLN A 599 32.03 19.77 17.77
N ALA A 600 31.23 19.34 16.78
CA ALA A 600 31.70 19.10 15.42
C ALA A 600 32.03 20.38 14.62
N LYS A 601 31.33 21.51 14.86
CA LYS A 601 31.50 22.75 14.08
C LYS A 601 32.32 23.85 14.75
N LYS A 602 32.16 24.04 16.07
CA LYS A 602 32.77 25.12 16.87
C LYS A 602 32.98 24.67 18.33
N PRO A 603 33.88 23.71 18.60
CA PRO A 603 34.06 23.14 19.95
C PRO A 603 34.47 24.20 20.99
N HIS A 604 35.18 25.24 20.58
CA HIS A 604 35.60 26.37 21.44
C HIS A 604 34.45 27.18 22.06
N ILE A 605 33.21 27.04 21.57
CA ILE A 605 32.01 27.68 22.17
C ILE A 605 31.52 26.91 23.40
N LEU A 606 31.83 25.61 23.51
CA LEU A 606 31.38 24.78 24.62
C LEU A 606 32.33 24.88 25.82
N PRO A 607 31.80 24.82 27.06
CA PRO A 607 32.61 24.64 28.26
C PRO A 607 33.50 23.40 28.13
N PRO A 608 34.73 23.35 28.71
CA PRO A 608 35.66 22.24 28.51
C PRO A 608 35.06 20.84 28.77
N LYS A 609 34.18 20.70 29.77
CA LYS A 609 33.47 19.45 30.09
C LYS A 609 32.47 18.98 29.04
N LEU A 610 32.06 19.83 28.10
CA LEU A 610 31.11 19.50 27.03
C LEU A 610 31.77 19.48 25.65
N GLN A 611 33.08 19.70 25.55
CA GLN A 611 33.82 19.59 24.28
C GLN A 611 34.00 18.13 23.82
N ASN A 612 33.98 17.20 24.78
CA ASN A 612 33.91 15.75 24.59
C ASN A 612 32.90 15.16 25.59
N TRP A 613 32.65 13.86 25.50
CA TRP A 613 31.78 13.12 26.43
C TRP A 613 32.56 12.30 27.47
N ASP A 614 33.87 12.53 27.58
CA ASP A 614 34.81 11.74 28.40
C ASP A 614 34.57 11.91 29.92
N PHE A 615 33.73 12.88 30.31
CA PHE A 615 33.26 13.03 31.69
C PHE A 615 32.16 12.02 32.08
N LEU A 616 31.51 11.38 31.10
CA LEU A 616 30.51 10.33 31.33
C LEU A 616 31.20 8.97 31.50
N PRO A 617 30.59 8.02 32.24
CA PRO A 617 31.02 6.63 32.22
C PRO A 617 31.09 6.07 30.78
N ILE A 618 32.11 5.27 30.49
CA ILE A 618 32.39 4.71 29.14
C ILE A 618 31.16 4.03 28.51
N TYR A 619 30.35 3.35 29.33
CA TYR A 619 29.10 2.71 28.94
C TYR A 619 28.04 3.66 28.33
N LEU A 620 28.12 4.97 28.56
CA LEU A 620 27.17 5.96 28.03
C LEU A 620 27.66 6.65 26.75
N HIS A 621 28.95 6.55 26.41
CA HIS A 621 29.54 7.24 25.25
C HIS A 621 30.36 6.34 24.31
N SER A 622 30.52 5.05 24.64
CA SER A 622 31.19 4.07 23.78
C SER A 622 30.47 2.71 23.79
N PHE A 623 30.34 2.11 22.61
CA PHE A 623 29.83 0.74 22.46
C PHE A 623 30.87 -0.35 22.79
N GLN A 624 32.15 0.01 22.98
CA GLN A 624 33.24 -0.95 23.16
C GLN A 624 33.03 -1.91 24.36
N PRO A 625 32.60 -1.47 25.56
CA PRO A 625 32.35 -2.39 26.67
C PRO A 625 31.24 -3.42 26.40
N TYR A 626 30.28 -3.08 25.55
CA TYR A 626 29.22 -4.00 25.12
C TYR A 626 29.73 -4.97 24.06
N ASP A 627 30.56 -4.51 23.12
CA ASP A 627 31.25 -5.37 22.15
C ASP A 627 32.11 -6.42 22.87
N ASP A 628 32.90 -6.00 23.86
CA ASP A 628 33.72 -6.89 24.68
C ASP A 628 32.89 -7.91 25.50
N MET A 629 31.63 -7.59 25.81
CA MET A 629 30.68 -8.51 26.43
C MET A 629 30.11 -9.51 25.42
N PHE A 630 29.65 -9.05 24.24
CA PHE A 630 29.12 -9.92 23.19
C PHE A 630 30.20 -10.87 22.64
N MET A 631 31.45 -10.42 22.53
CA MET A 631 32.60 -11.22 22.06
C MET A 631 33.04 -12.31 23.07
N ARG A 632 32.48 -12.33 24.28
CA ARG A 632 32.64 -13.44 25.25
C ARG A 632 31.61 -14.56 25.06
N ILE A 633 30.56 -14.35 24.27
CA ILE A 633 29.55 -15.38 24.00
C ILE A 633 30.19 -16.48 23.12
N PRO A 634 30.00 -17.79 23.42
CA PRO A 634 30.71 -18.88 22.73
C PRO A 634 30.60 -18.88 21.20
N CYS A 635 29.44 -18.47 20.65
CA CYS A 635 29.23 -18.41 19.20
C CYS A 635 30.09 -17.34 18.48
N CYS A 636 30.62 -16.35 19.20
CA CYS A 636 31.48 -15.29 18.64
C CYS A 636 32.98 -15.61 18.73
N HIS A 637 33.37 -16.78 19.25
CA HIS A 637 34.78 -17.08 19.56
C HIS A 637 35.71 -17.15 18.33
N LYS A 638 35.18 -17.51 17.14
CA LYS A 638 35.92 -17.40 15.85
C LYS A 638 36.22 -15.94 15.48
N CYS A 639 35.27 -15.04 15.68
CA CYS A 639 35.45 -13.60 15.42
C CYS A 639 36.45 -12.97 16.39
N ARG A 640 36.54 -13.46 17.63
CA ARG A 640 37.52 -12.98 18.62
C ARG A 640 38.96 -13.23 18.17
N LYS A 641 39.28 -14.44 17.69
CA LYS A 641 40.62 -14.75 17.14
C LYS A 641 40.99 -13.85 15.97
N ALA A 642 40.08 -13.64 15.02
CA ALA A 642 40.32 -12.76 13.87
C ALA A 642 40.59 -11.29 14.27
N LYS A 643 39.91 -10.78 15.32
CA LYS A 643 40.15 -9.43 15.87
C LYS A 643 41.54 -9.35 16.53
N GLU A 644 41.87 -10.34 17.38
CA GLU A 644 43.17 -10.49 18.06
C GLU A 644 44.37 -10.67 17.10
N GLU A 645 44.14 -11.18 15.88
CA GLU A 645 45.15 -11.27 14.81
C GLU A 645 45.28 -9.95 14.03
N SER A 646 44.17 -9.24 13.76
CA SER A 646 44.21 -7.95 13.06
C SER A 646 44.90 -6.84 13.85
N GLU A 647 44.75 -6.80 15.18
CA GLU A 647 45.39 -5.80 16.05
C GLU A 647 46.91 -6.03 16.23
N LYS A 648 47.44 -7.17 15.80
CA LYS A 648 48.90 -7.46 15.84
C LYS A 648 49.66 -6.94 14.63
N VAL A 649 48.98 -6.43 13.60
CA VAL A 649 49.62 -5.79 12.44
C VAL A 649 49.68 -4.28 12.70
N PRO A 650 50.88 -3.68 12.95
CA PRO A 650 50.97 -2.26 13.20
C PRO A 650 50.66 -1.45 11.94
N GLU A 651 49.52 -0.75 11.97
CA GLU A 651 49.05 0.11 10.89
C GLU A 651 49.98 1.33 10.75
N LYS A 652 50.94 1.25 9.81
CA LYS A 652 51.75 2.42 9.41
C LYS A 652 50.88 3.41 8.63
N MET A 653 50.18 4.29 9.33
CA MET A 653 49.61 5.49 8.72
C MET A 653 50.73 6.43 8.23
N PRO A 654 50.76 6.81 6.94
CA PRO A 654 51.48 8.01 6.53
C PRO A 654 50.73 9.26 7.04
N PRO A 655 51.43 10.36 7.37
CA PRO A 655 50.79 11.56 7.91
C PRO A 655 49.85 12.20 6.87
N SER A 656 48.67 12.61 7.33
CA SER A 656 47.68 13.30 6.51
C SER A 656 48.18 14.67 6.06
N SER A 657 48.46 14.84 4.77
CA SER A 657 48.64 16.16 4.18
C SER A 657 47.33 16.92 4.20
N HIS A 658 47.26 18.01 4.96
CA HIS A 658 46.21 19.00 4.81
C HIS A 658 46.21 19.52 3.37
N VAL A 659 45.07 19.44 2.69
CA VAL A 659 44.81 20.19 1.47
C VAL A 659 43.84 21.29 1.83
N GLU A 660 44.38 22.47 2.10
CA GLU A 660 43.62 23.71 2.05
C GLU A 660 43.24 23.97 0.59
N HIS A 661 41.98 24.34 0.37
CA HIS A 661 41.56 25.01 -0.86
C HIS A 661 40.89 26.32 -0.45
N GLU A 662 41.45 27.41 -0.96
CA GLU A 662 40.89 28.78 -0.94
C GLU A 662 39.55 28.87 -1.69
#